data_AF-A0A7Z1R043-F1
#
_entry.id   AF-A0A7Z1R043-F1
#
_cell.length_a   1.000
_cell.length_b   1.000
_cell.length_c   1.000
_cell.angle_alpha   90.00
_cell.angle_beta   90.00
_cell.angle_gamma   90.00
#
_symmetry.space_group_name_H-M   'P 1'
#
loop_
_entity.id
_entity.type
_entity.pdbx_description
1 polymer ?
#
loop_
_entity_poly.entity_id
_entity_poly.type
_entity_poly.pdbx_seq_one_letter_code
_entity_poly.pdbx_strand_id
1 'polypeptide(L)'
;MQLNRSFGGSTSARAFALALFLAVVLVATGRGAGAAGPVTRTWTGDGANGNWTTHANWNPAAPNPGDILVFPAVAARKSNTNDYPAGTVFTELRLQGSGYVLGGNRIELLHGLNNTPVPAGTNTINLVLDGEGGITSHGGTLNLMAHNLHDGMTSVFGGTVHAGHNNAFGQFSATVDVLAGTVSLADGVTIYNPLIIGGPASPALKALGDAAWDAPISVSGHSTFDAVQGATLRLPTSIFGPFGILKTGPGTVVLSGENTFSGALTVAEGVLSVTRPEALGSPFGGTVIDGGTLEFDVALMAEPITINGDGHDGGGALRSLSGINHLGNVLIDSDATVTVVEGTLRLPNGIDQAGEHLTLTMTGDGTLEIEDGGDFDGTIAVLEGWLSVRGDLLASVDVDGGELKGDGSTGSVRLLGGWLTPGIHGTGTLTVEGDFEAGPEGSVHITIDAGNSYTALRVTGLVSLESPTLWIDGDGDVPLGGTVTLIENTGPAPINGEFALREEGSDLIVGETTFFQITYAGGPDPANDMVLAPLPPDSADAALALLSTPQGVPSGGQVPLVFRATNAGPDAATGPEVTITAGAGLAFVSLTAPAGWGCQTPVVGAPGDIVCTRQALAPGEAGDFHVVFSVTAAAGASVVFTGQLTHASAEEDPADNAVDVSVGVSPAGQQPFRRALPGLASDGSW
;
A
#
# COMPACT_ATOMS: atom_id res chain seq x y z
N MET A 1 5.25 -45.56 -23.01
CA MET A 1 6.49 -46.00 -23.68
C MET A 1 7.60 -45.11 -23.15
N GLN A 2 8.20 -45.53 -22.04
CA GLN A 2 9.26 -44.80 -21.33
C GLN A 2 10.61 -45.06 -22.00
N LEU A 3 11.46 -44.03 -22.09
CA LEU A 3 12.89 -44.23 -22.20
C LEU A 3 13.60 -43.23 -21.29
N ASN A 4 13.87 -43.77 -20.11
CA ASN A 4 14.74 -43.27 -19.06
C ASN A 4 16.18 -43.16 -19.61
N ARG A 5 16.82 -41.99 -19.46
CA ARG A 5 18.29 -41.90 -19.41
C ARG A 5 18.71 -41.01 -18.25
N SER A 6 19.08 -41.69 -17.18
CA SER A 6 19.83 -41.20 -16.04
C SER A 6 21.17 -40.60 -16.47
N PHE A 7 21.48 -39.39 -16.00
CA PHE A 7 22.86 -38.96 -15.80
C PHE A 7 23.03 -38.67 -14.31
N GLY A 8 23.54 -39.67 -13.60
CA GLY A 8 24.28 -39.45 -12.36
C GLY A 8 25.75 -39.25 -12.72
N GLY A 9 26.40 -38.27 -12.09
CA GLY A 9 27.81 -37.97 -12.34
C GLY A 9 28.30 -36.77 -11.54
N SER A 10 28.26 -36.88 -10.22
CA SER A 10 29.00 -36.00 -9.31
C SER A 10 30.51 -36.16 -9.53
N THR A 11 31.16 -35.13 -10.07
CA THR A 11 32.60 -34.94 -9.93
C THR A 11 32.93 -33.47 -9.69
N SER A 12 33.09 -33.14 -8.40
CA SER A 12 34.27 -32.45 -7.87
C SER A 12 34.59 -31.04 -8.40
N ALA A 13 33.80 -30.06 -7.97
CA ALA A 13 34.29 -28.70 -7.76
C ALA A 13 35.14 -28.68 -6.48
N ARG A 14 36.45 -28.94 -6.59
CA ARG A 14 37.51 -28.67 -5.59
C ARG A 14 38.86 -29.15 -6.12
N ALA A 15 39.56 -28.30 -6.87
CA ALA A 15 41.03 -28.33 -7.02
C ALA A 15 41.49 -27.20 -7.97
N PHE A 16 41.62 -25.97 -7.46
CA PHE A 16 42.49 -24.98 -8.08
C PHE A 16 43.16 -24.15 -6.98
N ALA A 17 44.14 -24.77 -6.32
CA ALA A 17 45.20 -24.07 -5.63
C ALA A 17 46.37 -25.06 -5.42
N LEU A 18 47.57 -24.57 -5.73
CA LEU A 18 48.90 -25.11 -5.41
C LEU A 18 49.59 -26.06 -6.42
N ALA A 19 50.56 -25.44 -7.12
CA ALA A 19 51.86 -25.96 -7.57
C ALA A 19 51.92 -27.02 -8.69
N LEU A 20 52.57 -26.67 -9.82
CA LEU A 20 53.97 -27.07 -10.04
C LEU A 20 54.62 -26.30 -11.22
N PHE A 21 55.62 -25.50 -10.88
CA PHE A 21 56.72 -25.09 -11.76
C PHE A 21 57.47 -26.33 -12.26
N LEU A 22 57.39 -26.69 -13.55
CA LEU A 22 58.50 -27.20 -14.39
C LEU A 22 57.98 -27.68 -15.76
N ALA A 23 58.35 -27.01 -16.84
CA ALA A 23 58.58 -27.63 -18.16
C ALA A 23 59.24 -26.63 -19.13
N VAL A 24 60.55 -26.44 -18.99
CA VAL A 24 61.36 -25.92 -20.09
C VAL A 24 61.64 -27.10 -21.03
N VAL A 25 61.00 -27.14 -22.20
CA VAL A 25 61.42 -28.02 -23.28
C VAL A 25 62.50 -27.32 -24.09
N LEU A 26 63.70 -27.88 -23.95
CA LEU A 26 64.93 -27.56 -24.63
C LEU A 26 64.80 -27.83 -26.14
N VAL A 27 64.84 -26.78 -26.97
CA VAL A 27 65.31 -26.89 -28.36
C VAL A 27 66.51 -25.96 -28.49
N ALA A 28 67.69 -26.51 -28.21
CA ALA A 28 68.97 -25.85 -28.41
C ALA A 28 69.65 -26.44 -29.65
N THR A 29 69.80 -25.63 -30.69
CA THR A 29 71.00 -25.66 -31.55
C THR A 29 71.27 -24.27 -32.14
N GLY A 30 72.25 -23.55 -31.55
CA GLY A 30 73.12 -22.64 -32.31
C GLY A 30 73.25 -21.20 -31.82
N ARG A 31 74.35 -20.94 -31.09
CA ARG A 31 74.95 -19.62 -30.69
C ARG A 31 74.18 -18.91 -29.55
N GLY A 32 74.75 -18.49 -28.42
CA GLY A 32 76.12 -18.29 -27.98
C GLY A 32 76.10 -17.08 -27.01
N ALA A 33 76.76 -17.19 -25.86
CA ALA A 33 76.85 -16.23 -24.75
C ALA A 33 75.63 -16.17 -23.80
N GLY A 34 75.89 -16.37 -22.50
CA GLY A 34 74.89 -16.35 -21.45
C GLY A 34 74.19 -15.00 -21.36
N ALA A 35 72.89 -14.98 -21.66
CA ALA A 35 72.04 -13.92 -21.17
C ALA A 35 72.00 -14.06 -19.65
N ALA A 36 72.68 -13.16 -18.95
CA ALA A 36 72.45 -13.00 -17.52
C ALA A 36 70.94 -12.80 -17.32
N GLY A 37 70.37 -13.47 -16.31
CA GLY A 37 68.96 -13.31 -16.00
C GLY A 37 68.58 -11.85 -15.72
N PRO A 38 67.28 -11.53 -15.69
CA PRO A 38 66.81 -10.16 -15.52
C PRO A 38 67.42 -9.52 -14.26
N VAL A 39 68.01 -8.33 -14.41
CA VAL A 39 68.64 -7.62 -13.28
C VAL A 39 67.58 -6.79 -12.58
N THR A 40 67.56 -6.81 -11.25
CA THR A 40 66.66 -5.95 -10.47
C THR A 40 67.22 -4.54 -10.37
N ARG A 41 66.40 -3.55 -10.75
CA ARG A 41 66.69 -2.12 -10.68
C ARG A 41 65.75 -1.48 -9.68
N THR A 42 66.31 -0.88 -8.64
CA THR A 42 65.51 -0.26 -7.57
C THR A 42 65.50 1.24 -7.77
N TRP A 43 64.32 1.82 -7.91
CA TRP A 43 64.12 3.26 -7.98
C TRP A 43 64.50 3.93 -6.65
N THR A 44 65.45 4.85 -6.68
CA THR A 44 65.82 5.67 -5.53
C THR A 44 65.23 7.08 -5.65
N GLY A 45 65.11 7.59 -6.88
CA GLY A 45 64.63 8.95 -7.15
C GLY A 45 65.60 10.06 -6.75
N ASP A 46 66.88 9.76 -6.54
CA ASP A 46 67.90 10.71 -6.07
C ASP A 46 68.47 11.62 -7.18
N GLY A 47 68.17 11.32 -8.44
CA GLY A 47 68.65 12.08 -9.59
C GLY A 47 68.01 13.47 -9.72
N ALA A 48 68.53 14.28 -10.65
CA ALA A 48 68.10 15.67 -10.84
C ALA A 48 66.67 15.82 -11.42
N ASN A 49 66.09 14.77 -11.99
CA ASN A 49 64.76 14.77 -12.61
C ASN A 49 64.05 13.43 -12.35
N GLY A 50 62.77 13.32 -12.73
CA GLY A 50 61.96 12.10 -12.55
C GLY A 50 62.08 11.05 -13.65
N ASN A 51 63.05 11.14 -14.55
CA ASN A 51 63.11 10.29 -15.75
C ASN A 51 63.71 8.90 -15.46
N TRP A 52 63.16 7.86 -16.08
CA TRP A 52 63.64 6.48 -15.92
C TRP A 52 65.02 6.27 -16.56
N THR A 53 65.40 6.99 -17.61
CA THR A 53 66.74 6.87 -18.23
C THR A 53 67.87 7.49 -17.39
N THR A 54 67.55 8.28 -16.37
CA THR A 54 68.56 8.95 -15.53
C THR A 54 69.18 7.97 -14.54
N HIS A 55 70.46 7.63 -14.76
CA HIS A 55 71.22 6.68 -13.94
C HIS A 55 71.09 6.91 -12.43
N ALA A 56 71.18 8.17 -11.97
CA ALA A 56 71.15 8.51 -10.55
C ALA A 56 69.79 8.24 -9.87
N ASN A 57 68.72 7.97 -10.62
CA ASN A 57 67.42 7.59 -10.06
C ASN A 57 67.30 6.10 -9.72
N TRP A 58 68.32 5.29 -10.04
CA TRP A 58 68.25 3.84 -9.91
C TRP A 58 69.50 3.26 -9.26
N ASN A 59 69.30 2.20 -8.48
CA ASN A 59 70.35 1.35 -7.94
C ASN A 59 70.28 -0.05 -8.58
N PRO A 60 71.38 -0.61 -9.14
CA PRO A 60 72.72 0.00 -9.24
C PRO A 60 72.94 0.93 -10.44
N ALA A 61 72.04 0.91 -11.43
CA ALA A 61 72.11 1.79 -12.60
C ALA A 61 70.73 1.89 -13.26
N ALA A 62 70.58 2.77 -14.26
CA ALA A 62 69.35 2.86 -15.06
C ALA A 62 68.97 1.50 -15.68
N PRO A 63 67.67 1.21 -15.87
CA PRO A 63 67.21 -0.06 -16.43
C PRO A 63 67.62 -0.29 -17.87
N ASN A 64 67.86 -1.56 -18.20
CA ASN A 64 67.90 -2.04 -19.58
C ASN A 64 66.58 -2.77 -19.91
N PRO A 65 66.23 -2.92 -21.21
CA PRO A 65 65.13 -3.79 -21.59
C PRO A 65 65.31 -5.20 -21.01
N GLY A 66 64.23 -5.76 -20.46
CA GLY A 66 64.21 -7.05 -19.77
C GLY A 66 64.63 -7.01 -18.30
N ASP A 67 64.92 -5.85 -17.71
CA ASP A 67 65.18 -5.76 -16.26
C ASP A 67 63.87 -5.79 -15.44
N ILE A 68 63.99 -6.11 -14.14
CA ILE A 68 62.90 -5.99 -13.15
C ILE A 68 62.96 -4.62 -12.50
N LEU A 69 61.84 -3.90 -12.44
CA LEU A 69 61.76 -2.57 -11.86
C LEU A 69 61.11 -2.62 -10.48
N VAL A 70 61.81 -2.13 -9.45
CA VAL A 70 61.33 -2.08 -8.06
C VAL A 70 61.16 -0.64 -7.61
N PHE A 71 59.99 -0.33 -7.08
CA PHE A 71 59.62 0.96 -6.49
C PHE A 71 59.46 0.78 -4.97
N PRO A 72 60.52 1.02 -4.17
CA PRO A 72 60.56 0.69 -2.74
C PRO A 72 59.81 1.72 -1.88
N ALA A 73 59.59 1.44 -0.59
CA ALA A 73 58.96 2.40 0.32
C ALA A 73 59.77 3.71 0.51
N VAL A 74 61.10 3.62 0.43
CA VAL A 74 62.06 4.64 0.89
C VAL A 74 62.54 5.61 -0.20
N ALA A 75 62.00 5.55 -1.43
CA ALA A 75 62.48 6.41 -2.51
C ALA A 75 62.23 7.91 -2.21
N ALA A 76 63.20 8.74 -2.57
CA ALA A 76 63.17 10.18 -2.35
C ALA A 76 62.13 10.90 -3.22
N ARG A 77 61.90 10.42 -4.45
CA ARG A 77 60.93 10.97 -5.40
C ARG A 77 59.98 9.89 -5.87
N LYS A 78 58.67 10.07 -5.68
CA LYS A 78 57.66 9.04 -6.04
C LYS A 78 56.84 9.35 -7.29
N SER A 79 56.85 10.60 -7.75
CA SER A 79 56.37 10.94 -9.10
C SER A 79 57.52 10.79 -10.09
N ASN A 80 57.33 9.96 -11.12
CA ASN A 80 58.35 9.68 -12.11
C ASN A 80 57.74 9.44 -13.50
N THR A 81 58.59 9.47 -14.51
CA THR A 81 58.19 9.43 -15.91
C THR A 81 59.07 8.44 -16.66
N ASN A 82 58.44 7.44 -17.26
CA ASN A 82 59.08 6.57 -18.23
C ASN A 82 59.35 7.35 -19.52
N ASP A 83 60.63 7.61 -19.79
CA ASP A 83 61.10 8.29 -21.00
C ASP A 83 61.85 7.35 -21.96
N TYR A 84 61.83 6.03 -21.72
CA TYR A 84 62.26 5.04 -22.71
C TYR A 84 61.31 5.03 -23.91
N PRO A 85 61.74 4.58 -25.10
CA PRO A 85 60.86 4.41 -26.26
C PRO A 85 59.61 3.59 -25.92
N ALA A 86 58.46 3.98 -26.47
CA ALA A 86 57.21 3.29 -26.21
C ALA A 86 57.25 1.81 -26.66
N GLY A 87 56.84 0.89 -25.78
CA GLY A 87 56.97 -0.56 -26.00
C GLY A 87 58.31 -1.13 -25.55
N THR A 88 59.11 -0.39 -24.79
CA THR A 88 60.28 -0.96 -24.13
C THR A 88 59.83 -2.09 -23.18
N VAL A 89 60.41 -3.27 -23.36
CA VAL A 89 60.08 -4.47 -22.59
C VAL A 89 60.80 -4.44 -21.24
N PHE A 90 60.08 -4.69 -20.16
CA PHE A 90 60.61 -4.97 -18.83
C PHE A 90 60.05 -6.30 -18.33
N THR A 91 60.75 -6.98 -17.41
CA THR A 91 60.25 -8.26 -16.91
C THR A 91 59.07 -8.09 -15.97
N GLU A 92 59.17 -7.20 -14.98
CA GLU A 92 58.15 -7.05 -13.95
C GLU A 92 58.24 -5.65 -13.33
N LEU A 93 57.11 -5.12 -12.89
CA LEU A 93 57.03 -3.90 -12.09
C LEU A 93 56.58 -4.24 -10.66
N ARG A 94 57.41 -3.94 -9.66
CA ARG A 94 57.11 -4.19 -8.24
C ARG A 94 56.92 -2.89 -7.47
N LEU A 95 55.69 -2.61 -7.03
CA LEU A 95 55.37 -1.47 -6.16
C LEU A 95 55.35 -1.93 -4.70
N GLN A 96 56.47 -1.72 -4.00
CA GLN A 96 56.61 -2.08 -2.58
C GLN A 96 56.36 -0.89 -1.64
N GLY A 97 56.42 0.34 -2.17
CA GLY A 97 56.03 1.57 -1.48
C GLY A 97 54.67 2.10 -1.93
N SER A 98 54.16 3.07 -1.17
CA SER A 98 52.97 3.86 -1.51
C SER A 98 53.31 5.30 -1.91
N GLY A 99 52.41 5.97 -2.62
CA GLY A 99 52.54 7.36 -3.08
C GLY A 99 53.17 7.51 -4.47
N TYR A 100 53.37 6.41 -5.19
CA TYR A 100 53.94 6.46 -6.53
C TYR A 100 52.94 6.99 -7.56
N VAL A 101 53.43 7.84 -8.46
CA VAL A 101 52.72 8.25 -9.67
C VAL A 101 53.62 7.97 -10.85
N LEU A 102 53.33 6.90 -11.59
CA LEU A 102 54.11 6.45 -12.74
C LEU A 102 53.43 6.94 -14.02
N GLY A 103 54.07 7.84 -14.76
CA GLY A 103 53.57 8.33 -16.06
C GLY A 103 54.58 8.10 -17.18
N GLY A 104 54.27 8.62 -18.37
CA GLY A 104 55.18 8.59 -19.53
C GLY A 104 54.82 7.52 -20.56
N ASN A 105 55.82 7.08 -21.31
CA ASN A 105 55.64 6.20 -22.46
C ASN A 105 55.15 4.80 -22.07
N ARG A 106 54.45 4.13 -22.99
CA ARG A 106 54.00 2.72 -22.87
C ARG A 106 55.17 1.79 -22.55
N ILE A 107 54.94 0.80 -21.69
CA ILE A 107 55.86 -0.31 -21.42
C ILE A 107 55.19 -1.65 -21.70
N GLU A 108 56.00 -2.66 -22.05
CA GLU A 108 55.57 -4.06 -22.14
C GLU A 108 56.12 -4.84 -20.93
N LEU A 109 55.28 -5.63 -20.27
CA LEU A 109 55.64 -6.41 -19.09
C LEU A 109 55.48 -7.91 -19.35
N LEU A 110 56.56 -8.67 -19.16
CA LEU A 110 56.54 -10.13 -19.34
C LEU A 110 55.83 -10.86 -18.19
N HIS A 111 56.05 -10.42 -16.94
CA HIS A 111 55.49 -10.98 -15.71
C HIS A 111 54.60 -9.98 -14.96
N GLY A 112 54.31 -8.85 -15.59
CA GLY A 112 53.26 -7.95 -15.13
C GLY A 112 53.64 -7.04 -13.96
N LEU A 113 52.62 -6.57 -13.26
CA LEU A 113 52.72 -5.63 -12.15
C LEU A 113 52.34 -6.30 -10.83
N ASN A 114 53.17 -6.13 -9.80
CA ASN A 114 52.91 -6.58 -8.44
C ASN A 114 52.86 -5.39 -7.47
N ASN A 115 51.67 -5.10 -6.95
CA ASN A 115 51.39 -4.06 -5.98
C ASN A 115 51.29 -4.64 -4.56
N THR A 116 52.34 -4.41 -3.77
CA THR A 116 52.51 -4.84 -2.37
C THR A 116 52.92 -3.67 -1.46
N PRO A 117 52.17 -2.55 -1.44
CA PRO A 117 52.57 -1.38 -0.70
C PRO A 117 52.52 -1.64 0.81
N VAL A 118 53.58 -1.26 1.52
CA VAL A 118 53.61 -1.22 2.99
C VAL A 118 53.92 0.22 3.43
N PRO A 119 53.07 0.92 4.22
CA PRO A 119 51.67 0.64 4.63
C PRO A 119 50.59 1.13 3.64
N ALA A 120 49.30 0.99 4.00
CA ALA A 120 48.11 1.29 3.18
C ALA A 120 48.10 2.72 2.60
N GLY A 121 48.60 2.87 1.38
CA GLY A 121 48.55 4.13 0.63
C GLY A 121 48.31 3.89 -0.85
N THR A 122 48.25 4.98 -1.61
CA THR A 122 47.83 4.95 -3.01
C THR A 122 49.01 4.96 -3.97
N ASN A 123 48.97 4.12 -4.99
CA ASN A 123 49.83 4.20 -6.16
C ASN A 123 48.96 4.49 -7.40
N THR A 124 49.46 5.29 -8.33
CA THR A 124 48.76 5.68 -9.55
C THR A 124 49.59 5.38 -10.78
N ILE A 125 49.01 4.64 -11.71
CA ILE A 125 49.59 4.26 -13.00
C ILE A 125 48.88 5.04 -14.09
N ASN A 126 49.59 6.03 -14.65
CA ASN A 126 49.15 6.88 -15.75
C ASN A 126 49.79 6.48 -17.10
N LEU A 127 50.83 5.65 -17.09
CA LEU A 127 51.41 5.07 -18.30
C LEU A 127 50.61 3.83 -18.74
N VAL A 128 50.68 3.49 -20.03
CA VAL A 128 50.04 2.29 -20.59
C VAL A 128 50.86 1.05 -20.26
N LEU A 129 50.22 0.05 -19.64
CA LEU A 129 50.76 -1.29 -19.43
C LEU A 129 50.34 -2.21 -20.60
N ASP A 130 51.30 -2.92 -21.17
CA ASP A 130 51.16 -3.82 -22.32
C ASP A 130 51.85 -5.16 -22.02
N GLY A 131 51.65 -6.17 -22.88
CA GLY A 131 52.30 -7.47 -22.79
C GLY A 131 51.50 -8.57 -22.08
N GLU A 132 52.12 -9.74 -21.92
CA GLU A 132 51.43 -10.94 -21.42
C GLU A 132 51.23 -10.96 -19.89
N GLY A 133 51.94 -10.08 -19.17
CA GLY A 133 51.95 -10.04 -17.72
C GLY A 133 50.67 -9.45 -17.11
N GLY A 134 50.13 -10.12 -16.10
CA GLY A 134 48.95 -9.67 -15.35
C GLY A 134 49.21 -8.59 -14.30
N ILE A 135 48.16 -8.21 -13.56
CA ILE A 135 48.26 -7.29 -12.42
C ILE A 135 47.94 -8.06 -11.15
N THR A 136 48.77 -7.94 -10.12
CA THR A 136 48.52 -8.50 -8.79
C THR A 136 48.50 -7.39 -7.77
N SER A 137 47.46 -7.30 -6.96
CA SER A 137 47.37 -6.34 -5.85
C SER A 137 47.07 -7.03 -4.53
N HIS A 138 47.89 -6.74 -3.51
CA HIS A 138 47.78 -7.33 -2.17
C HIS A 138 47.30 -6.34 -1.10
N GLY A 139 47.25 -5.03 -1.39
CA GLY A 139 46.88 -4.01 -0.40
C GLY A 139 47.00 -2.58 -0.93
N GLY A 140 46.62 -1.60 -0.09
CA GLY A 140 46.58 -0.19 -0.49
C GLY A 140 45.59 0.08 -1.62
N THR A 141 45.73 1.23 -2.29
CA THR A 141 44.94 1.55 -3.48
C THR A 141 45.84 1.61 -4.71
N LEU A 142 45.49 0.89 -5.78
CA LEU A 142 46.15 0.95 -7.07
C LEU A 142 45.20 1.60 -8.09
N ASN A 143 45.50 2.83 -8.50
CA ASN A 143 44.74 3.54 -9.53
C ASN A 143 45.31 3.20 -10.91
N LEU A 144 44.50 2.61 -11.77
CA LEU A 144 44.79 2.32 -13.17
C LEU A 144 44.06 3.34 -14.03
N MET A 145 44.78 4.35 -14.51
CA MET A 145 44.20 5.53 -15.17
C MET A 145 44.37 5.51 -16.70
N ALA A 146 45.11 4.55 -17.23
CA ALA A 146 45.46 4.47 -18.63
C ALA A 146 44.58 3.48 -19.41
N HIS A 147 44.58 3.61 -20.74
CA HIS A 147 44.13 2.57 -21.65
C HIS A 147 45.18 1.46 -21.68
N ASN A 148 45.05 0.45 -20.82
CA ASN A 148 45.99 -0.67 -20.77
C ASN A 148 45.71 -1.67 -21.89
N LEU A 149 46.77 -2.37 -22.30
CA LEU A 149 46.79 -3.31 -23.42
C LEU A 149 47.27 -4.72 -23.02
N HIS A 150 47.60 -4.95 -21.76
CA HIS A 150 48.01 -6.27 -21.29
C HIS A 150 46.88 -7.31 -21.44
N ASP A 151 47.23 -8.58 -21.62
CA ASP A 151 46.25 -9.67 -21.71
C ASP A 151 46.16 -10.52 -20.43
N GLY A 152 47.14 -10.36 -19.53
CA GLY A 152 47.24 -11.14 -18.30
C GLY A 152 46.15 -10.80 -17.29
N MET A 153 45.80 -11.79 -16.46
CA MET A 153 44.78 -11.69 -15.41
C MET A 153 45.11 -10.59 -14.39
N THR A 154 44.08 -9.88 -13.92
CA THR A 154 44.18 -9.00 -12.75
C THR A 154 43.68 -9.73 -11.50
N SER A 155 44.54 -9.98 -10.51
CA SER A 155 44.19 -10.64 -9.25
C SER A 155 44.24 -9.66 -8.07
N VAL A 156 43.13 -9.55 -7.34
CA VAL A 156 42.94 -8.66 -6.18
C VAL A 156 42.88 -9.47 -4.89
N PHE A 157 44.04 -9.66 -4.26
CA PHE A 157 44.20 -10.33 -2.97
C PHE A 157 43.91 -9.42 -1.77
N GLY A 158 43.85 -8.11 -1.97
CA GLY A 158 43.54 -7.14 -0.92
C GLY A 158 43.66 -5.70 -1.39
N GLY A 159 43.18 -4.77 -0.56
CA GLY A 159 43.13 -3.34 -0.89
C GLY A 159 42.12 -3.05 -2.01
N THR A 160 42.32 -1.94 -2.72
CA THR A 160 41.45 -1.49 -3.80
C THR A 160 42.24 -1.38 -5.11
N VAL A 161 41.71 -1.95 -6.20
CA VAL A 161 42.13 -1.60 -7.55
C VAL A 161 41.08 -0.68 -8.14
N HIS A 162 41.45 0.54 -8.48
CA HIS A 162 40.57 1.57 -9.02
C HIS A 162 40.75 1.69 -10.53
N ALA A 163 39.67 1.46 -11.27
CA ALA A 163 39.62 1.66 -12.72
C ALA A 163 39.16 3.08 -13.03
N GLY A 164 40.09 3.90 -13.51
CA GLY A 164 39.82 5.26 -14.00
C GLY A 164 39.58 5.33 -15.52
N HIS A 165 39.53 4.18 -16.21
CA HIS A 165 39.41 4.09 -17.66
C HIS A 165 38.76 2.76 -18.07
N ASN A 166 38.06 2.71 -19.22
CA ASN A 166 37.33 1.52 -19.71
C ASN A 166 38.25 0.30 -19.97
N ASN A 167 39.48 0.56 -20.39
CA ASN A 167 40.54 -0.44 -20.58
C ASN A 167 41.52 -0.52 -19.40
N ALA A 168 41.10 -0.17 -18.18
CA ALA A 168 41.98 -0.22 -17.01
C ALA A 168 42.58 -1.63 -16.78
N PHE A 169 41.83 -2.69 -17.12
CA PHE A 169 42.23 -4.09 -16.93
C PHE A 169 42.77 -4.76 -18.20
N GLY A 170 43.16 -3.98 -19.21
CA GLY A 170 43.81 -4.49 -20.41
C GLY A 170 42.85 -4.86 -21.54
N GLN A 171 43.24 -5.86 -22.34
CA GLN A 171 42.42 -6.43 -23.41
C GLN A 171 41.18 -7.11 -22.82
N PHE A 172 40.08 -7.16 -23.56
CA PHE A 172 38.80 -7.72 -23.08
C PHE A 172 38.86 -9.22 -22.75
N SER A 173 39.88 -9.94 -23.23
CA SER A 173 40.13 -11.34 -22.86
C SER A 173 40.74 -11.53 -21.47
N ALA A 174 41.31 -10.48 -20.88
CA ALA A 174 41.90 -10.56 -19.54
C ALA A 174 40.78 -10.72 -18.49
N THR A 175 40.93 -11.68 -17.58
CA THR A 175 39.99 -11.86 -16.46
C THR A 175 40.39 -10.98 -15.27
N VAL A 176 39.39 -10.47 -14.55
CA VAL A 176 39.58 -9.85 -13.23
C VAL A 176 39.10 -10.83 -12.16
N ASP A 177 39.96 -11.14 -11.20
CA ASP A 177 39.70 -12.08 -10.11
C ASP A 177 39.82 -11.36 -8.75
N VAL A 178 38.72 -11.28 -8.02
CA VAL A 178 38.60 -10.61 -6.73
C VAL A 178 38.52 -11.65 -5.62
N LEU A 179 39.60 -11.80 -4.86
CA LEU A 179 39.70 -12.79 -3.79
C LEU A 179 39.38 -12.20 -2.41
N ALA A 180 39.89 -11.01 -2.08
CA ALA A 180 39.66 -10.39 -0.78
C ALA A 180 39.79 -8.85 -0.75
N GLY A 181 39.87 -8.19 -1.92
CA GLY A 181 39.89 -6.73 -2.01
C GLY A 181 38.70 -6.18 -2.81
N THR A 182 38.79 -4.93 -3.22
CA THR A 182 37.74 -4.20 -3.93
C THR A 182 38.21 -3.83 -5.32
N VAL A 183 37.36 -3.97 -6.32
CA VAL A 183 37.46 -3.24 -7.58
C VAL A 183 36.53 -2.03 -7.50
N SER A 184 37.05 -0.82 -7.75
CA SER A 184 36.25 0.40 -7.80
C SER A 184 36.27 1.03 -9.19
N LEU A 185 35.13 1.55 -9.64
CA LEU A 185 34.96 2.17 -10.95
C LEU A 185 34.75 3.68 -10.77
N ALA A 186 35.46 4.48 -11.57
CA ALA A 186 35.19 5.92 -11.68
C ALA A 186 33.89 6.19 -12.45
N ASP A 187 33.41 7.43 -12.35
CA ASP A 187 32.29 7.92 -13.14
C ASP A 187 32.57 7.82 -14.66
N GLY A 188 31.59 7.35 -15.42
CA GLY A 188 31.65 7.13 -16.86
C GLY A 188 32.44 5.89 -17.29
N VAL A 189 32.92 5.04 -16.36
CA VAL A 189 33.72 3.85 -16.70
C VAL A 189 32.85 2.63 -16.98
N THR A 190 33.07 2.01 -18.14
CA THR A 190 32.50 0.70 -18.50
C THR A 190 33.61 -0.32 -18.71
N ILE A 191 33.56 -1.44 -17.98
CA ILE A 191 34.53 -2.53 -18.07
C ILE A 191 33.92 -3.72 -18.84
N TYR A 192 34.72 -4.33 -19.72
CA TYR A 192 34.31 -5.45 -20.59
C TYR A 192 35.06 -6.75 -20.30
N ASN A 193 35.80 -6.79 -19.20
CA ASN A 193 36.58 -7.95 -18.77
C ASN A 193 35.69 -8.91 -17.97
N PRO A 194 35.76 -10.24 -18.19
CA PRO A 194 35.08 -11.19 -17.31
C PRO A 194 35.53 -11.03 -15.85
N LEU A 195 34.58 -11.10 -14.91
CA LEU A 195 34.83 -10.96 -13.47
C LEU A 195 34.62 -12.28 -12.74
N ILE A 196 35.53 -12.62 -11.84
CA ILE A 196 35.38 -13.69 -10.85
C ILE A 196 35.45 -13.04 -9.48
N ILE A 197 34.49 -13.35 -8.60
CA ILE A 197 34.53 -12.97 -7.19
C ILE A 197 34.65 -14.26 -6.39
N GLY A 198 35.87 -14.56 -5.95
CA GLY A 198 36.25 -15.85 -5.37
C GLY A 198 36.33 -15.90 -3.85
N GLY A 199 36.26 -14.77 -3.14
CA GLY A 199 36.33 -14.75 -1.68
C GLY A 199 35.58 -13.57 -1.04
N PRO A 200 35.61 -13.47 0.31
CA PRO A 200 34.73 -12.59 1.09
C PRO A 200 35.19 -11.12 1.04
N ALA A 201 35.14 -10.52 -0.14
CA ALA A 201 35.37 -9.09 -0.33
C ALA A 201 34.12 -8.29 0.09
N SER A 202 34.34 -7.12 0.72
CA SER A 202 33.27 -6.21 1.13
C SER A 202 33.72 -4.74 1.07
N PRO A 203 33.32 -3.95 0.06
CA PRO A 203 32.66 -4.38 -1.17
C PRO A 203 33.63 -5.08 -2.15
N ALA A 204 33.14 -5.99 -2.99
CA ALA A 204 33.89 -6.65 -4.05
C ALA A 204 33.95 -5.79 -5.31
N LEU A 205 32.82 -5.22 -5.71
CA LEU A 205 32.69 -4.29 -6.83
C LEU A 205 31.97 -3.02 -6.37
N LYS A 206 32.58 -1.86 -6.62
CA LYS A 206 32.10 -0.56 -6.16
C LYS A 206 32.05 0.49 -7.27
N ALA A 207 30.92 1.17 -7.44
CA ALA A 207 30.83 2.36 -8.29
C ALA A 207 30.96 3.65 -7.47
N LEU A 208 31.79 4.59 -7.97
CA LEU A 208 31.96 5.92 -7.38
C LEU A 208 31.17 7.03 -8.11
N GLY A 209 30.53 6.67 -9.23
CA GLY A 209 29.67 7.50 -10.08
C GLY A 209 28.88 6.57 -11.01
N ASP A 210 28.39 7.04 -12.14
CA ASP A 210 27.69 6.18 -13.10
C ASP A 210 28.70 5.28 -13.82
N ALA A 211 28.65 3.97 -13.54
CA ALA A 211 29.60 3.01 -14.06
C ALA A 211 28.92 1.69 -14.45
N ALA A 212 29.59 0.90 -15.27
CA ALA A 212 29.06 -0.38 -15.73
C ALA A 212 30.13 -1.49 -15.76
N TRP A 213 29.67 -2.71 -15.50
CA TRP A 213 30.44 -3.93 -15.76
C TRP A 213 29.71 -4.76 -16.83
N ASP A 214 30.10 -4.58 -18.09
CA ASP A 214 29.45 -5.13 -19.27
C ASP A 214 30.17 -6.41 -19.75
N ALA A 215 30.29 -7.37 -18.84
CA ALA A 215 30.86 -8.70 -19.08
C ALA A 215 30.42 -9.69 -17.98
N PRO A 216 30.35 -11.00 -18.28
CA PRO A 216 29.85 -11.98 -17.33
C PRO A 216 30.57 -11.97 -15.97
N ILE A 217 29.80 -12.13 -14.90
CA ILE A 217 30.29 -12.15 -13.52
C ILE A 217 30.06 -13.53 -12.90
N SER A 218 31.13 -14.17 -12.45
CA SER A 218 31.06 -15.42 -11.70
C SER A 218 31.15 -15.16 -10.19
N VAL A 219 30.09 -15.47 -9.46
CA VAL A 219 30.05 -15.41 -7.99
C VAL A 219 30.50 -16.77 -7.40
N SER A 220 31.81 -16.90 -7.21
CA SER A 220 32.46 -18.10 -6.64
C SER A 220 32.67 -17.99 -5.11
N GLY A 221 32.28 -16.87 -4.52
CA GLY A 221 32.17 -16.59 -3.09
C GLY A 221 31.07 -15.54 -2.84
N HIS A 222 30.76 -15.26 -1.57
CA HIS A 222 29.81 -14.19 -1.23
C HIS A 222 30.26 -12.86 -1.86
N SER A 223 29.39 -12.28 -2.67
CA SER A 223 29.74 -11.14 -3.52
C SER A 223 29.00 -9.90 -3.05
N THR A 224 29.72 -8.79 -2.93
CA THR A 224 29.16 -7.52 -2.47
C THR A 224 29.25 -6.48 -3.58
N PHE A 225 28.11 -5.89 -3.91
CA PHE A 225 28.00 -4.80 -4.88
C PHE A 225 27.64 -3.51 -4.16
N ASP A 226 28.38 -2.45 -4.45
CA ASP A 226 28.25 -1.15 -3.79
C ASP A 226 28.14 -0.04 -4.84
N ALA A 227 27.25 0.91 -4.60
CA ALA A 227 27.26 2.20 -5.25
C ALA A 227 27.18 3.29 -4.16
N VAL A 228 28.01 4.33 -4.29
CA VAL A 228 27.95 5.49 -3.40
C VAL A 228 26.71 6.34 -3.67
N GLN A 229 26.39 7.29 -2.78
CA GLN A 229 25.20 8.12 -2.92
C GLN A 229 25.17 8.86 -4.26
N GLY A 230 24.04 8.73 -4.99
CA GLY A 230 23.86 9.32 -6.31
C GLY A 230 24.58 8.60 -7.46
N ALA A 231 25.31 7.52 -7.20
CA ALA A 231 25.97 6.70 -8.22
C ALA A 231 25.09 5.53 -8.67
N THR A 232 25.26 5.12 -9.93
CA THR A 232 24.63 3.91 -10.48
C THR A 232 25.69 2.89 -10.93
N LEU A 233 25.63 1.66 -10.42
CA LEU A 233 26.38 0.52 -10.96
C LEU A 233 25.47 -0.33 -11.84
N ARG A 234 25.76 -0.43 -13.13
CA ARG A 234 24.99 -1.22 -14.10
C ARG A 234 25.66 -2.56 -14.40
N LEU A 235 24.92 -3.65 -14.22
CA LEU A 235 25.35 -5.02 -14.47
C LEU A 235 24.43 -5.66 -15.54
N PRO A 236 24.62 -5.35 -16.84
CA PRO A 236 23.70 -5.74 -17.91
C PRO A 236 23.87 -7.19 -18.41
N THR A 237 24.96 -7.84 -18.04
CA THR A 237 25.27 -9.22 -18.46
C THR A 237 25.00 -10.22 -17.34
N SER A 238 25.04 -11.51 -17.67
CA SER A 238 24.72 -12.57 -16.72
C SER A 238 25.67 -12.64 -15.52
N ILE A 239 25.07 -12.85 -14.35
CA ILE A 239 25.71 -13.20 -13.09
C ILE A 239 25.36 -14.65 -12.77
N PHE A 240 26.36 -15.48 -12.48
CA PHE A 240 26.18 -16.92 -12.26
C PHE A 240 27.12 -17.47 -11.19
N GLY A 241 26.71 -18.54 -10.52
CA GLY A 241 27.50 -19.20 -9.48
C GLY A 241 26.66 -19.60 -8.26
N PRO A 242 27.21 -20.42 -7.36
CA PRO A 242 26.43 -20.99 -6.26
C PRO A 242 26.24 -20.06 -5.06
N PHE A 243 26.88 -18.88 -5.05
CA PHE A 243 26.90 -17.97 -3.89
C PHE A 243 25.93 -16.81 -4.05
N GLY A 244 25.62 -16.20 -2.90
CA GLY A 244 24.72 -15.06 -2.80
C GLY A 244 25.39 -13.73 -3.09
N ILE A 245 24.54 -12.71 -3.23
CA ILE A 245 24.91 -11.32 -3.50
C ILE A 245 24.39 -10.44 -2.36
N LEU A 246 25.20 -9.50 -1.92
CA LEU A 246 24.83 -8.48 -0.95
C LEU A 246 24.99 -7.09 -1.58
N LYS A 247 23.89 -6.37 -1.74
CA LYS A 247 23.88 -4.96 -2.15
C LYS A 247 24.06 -4.07 -0.92
N THR A 248 25.06 -3.20 -1.00
CA THR A 248 25.41 -2.19 0.02
C THR A 248 25.55 -0.80 -0.61
N GLY A 249 25.77 0.22 0.21
CA GLY A 249 25.94 1.60 -0.22
C GLY A 249 24.62 2.25 -0.64
N PRO A 250 24.46 3.57 -0.42
CA PRO A 250 23.19 4.26 -0.63
C PRO A 250 22.84 4.51 -2.12
N GLY A 251 23.73 4.21 -3.06
CA GLY A 251 23.45 4.35 -4.49
C GLY A 251 22.64 3.20 -5.08
N THR A 252 22.50 3.21 -6.40
CA THR A 252 21.71 2.23 -7.15
C THR A 252 22.60 1.16 -7.78
N VAL A 253 22.23 -0.12 -7.62
CA VAL A 253 22.74 -1.20 -8.47
C VAL A 253 21.62 -1.64 -9.39
N VAL A 254 21.90 -1.75 -10.69
CA VAL A 254 20.94 -2.20 -11.71
C VAL A 254 21.34 -3.59 -12.18
N LEU A 255 20.49 -4.59 -11.91
CA LEU A 255 20.63 -5.93 -12.47
C LEU A 255 19.67 -6.06 -13.65
N SER A 256 20.23 -6.08 -14.85
CA SER A 256 19.44 -6.25 -16.07
C SER A 256 19.85 -7.46 -16.89
N GLY A 257 20.85 -8.25 -16.47
CA GLY A 257 21.21 -9.51 -17.09
C GLY A 257 20.24 -10.66 -16.82
N GLU A 258 20.33 -11.73 -17.62
CA GLU A 258 19.72 -13.03 -17.30
C GLU A 258 20.60 -13.74 -16.25
N ASN A 259 20.20 -13.66 -14.98
CA ASN A 259 21.02 -14.13 -13.88
C ASN A 259 20.64 -15.55 -13.46
N THR A 260 21.65 -16.33 -13.06
CA THR A 260 21.50 -17.75 -12.68
C THR A 260 22.28 -18.11 -11.42
N PHE A 261 22.68 -17.11 -10.64
CA PHE A 261 23.25 -17.38 -9.33
C PHE A 261 22.19 -18.03 -8.41
N SER A 262 22.61 -18.94 -7.54
CA SER A 262 21.67 -19.75 -6.75
C SER A 262 21.70 -19.47 -5.25
N GLY A 263 22.58 -18.59 -4.79
CA GLY A 263 22.58 -18.14 -3.40
C GLY A 263 21.61 -16.98 -3.18
N ALA A 264 21.31 -16.69 -1.92
CA ALA A 264 20.42 -15.61 -1.54
C ALA A 264 20.93 -14.23 -1.98
N LEU A 265 20.00 -13.34 -2.29
CA LEU A 265 20.27 -11.93 -2.57
C LEU A 265 19.78 -11.09 -1.40
N THR A 266 20.62 -10.21 -0.87
CA THR A 266 20.26 -9.28 0.20
C THR A 266 20.46 -7.84 -0.24
N VAL A 267 19.47 -6.98 -0.01
CA VAL A 267 19.53 -5.54 -0.26
C VAL A 267 19.57 -4.81 1.09
N ALA A 268 20.79 -4.50 1.55
CA ALA A 268 21.00 -3.90 2.87
C ALA A 268 20.91 -2.37 2.87
N GLU A 269 21.29 -1.72 1.76
CA GLU A 269 21.27 -0.26 1.63
C GLU A 269 21.02 0.15 0.17
N GLY A 270 20.47 1.36 -0.01
CA GLY A 270 20.23 1.97 -1.32
C GLY A 270 19.18 1.21 -2.12
N VAL A 271 19.24 1.36 -3.44
CA VAL A 271 18.27 0.77 -4.37
C VAL A 271 18.90 -0.36 -5.17
N LEU A 272 18.23 -1.50 -5.24
CA LEU A 272 18.44 -2.52 -6.25
C LEU A 272 17.33 -2.39 -7.30
N SER A 273 17.68 -1.99 -8.51
CA SER A 273 16.74 -1.87 -9.62
C SER A 273 16.87 -3.07 -10.56
N VAL A 274 15.75 -3.70 -10.91
CA VAL A 274 15.70 -4.86 -11.80
C VAL A 274 14.76 -4.63 -12.97
N THR A 275 15.19 -5.06 -14.15
CA THR A 275 14.46 -4.81 -15.42
C THR A 275 14.24 -6.08 -16.24
N ARG A 276 14.45 -7.26 -15.64
CA ARG A 276 14.18 -8.58 -16.25
C ARG A 276 13.60 -9.56 -15.23
N PRO A 277 12.76 -10.53 -15.65
CA PRO A 277 12.18 -11.52 -14.75
C PRO A 277 13.23 -12.34 -13.99
N GLU A 278 14.32 -12.75 -14.65
CA GLU A 278 15.40 -13.57 -14.10
C GLU A 278 16.51 -12.76 -13.41
N ALA A 279 16.32 -11.45 -13.20
CA ALA A 279 17.37 -10.57 -12.69
C ALA A 279 17.83 -10.92 -11.26
N LEU A 280 16.96 -11.53 -10.45
CA LEU A 280 17.22 -11.89 -9.06
C LEU A 280 17.86 -13.28 -8.90
N GLY A 281 18.13 -13.98 -10.01
CA GLY A 281 18.81 -15.27 -10.02
C GLY A 281 17.84 -16.45 -9.95
N SER A 282 18.30 -17.55 -9.32
CA SER A 282 17.46 -18.74 -9.14
C SER A 282 16.41 -18.51 -8.06
N PRO A 283 15.14 -18.89 -8.29
CA PRO A 283 14.06 -18.67 -7.32
C PRO A 283 14.21 -19.45 -6.01
N PHE A 284 15.18 -20.38 -5.93
CA PHE A 284 15.49 -21.11 -4.68
C PHE A 284 16.42 -20.33 -3.74
N GLY A 285 17.09 -19.28 -4.22
CA GLY A 285 18.01 -18.48 -3.41
C GLY A 285 17.27 -17.57 -2.42
N GLY A 286 16.13 -17.02 -2.84
CA GLY A 286 15.36 -16.03 -2.10
C GLY A 286 16.00 -14.64 -2.12
N THR A 287 15.16 -13.62 -1.99
CA THR A 287 15.59 -12.22 -1.92
C THR A 287 15.15 -11.62 -0.58
N VAL A 288 16.07 -10.96 0.12
CA VAL A 288 15.82 -10.30 1.41
C VAL A 288 16.09 -8.81 1.26
N ILE A 289 15.08 -7.99 1.55
CA ILE A 289 15.21 -6.54 1.63
C ILE A 289 15.35 -6.17 3.10
N ASP A 290 16.52 -5.67 3.50
CA ASP A 290 16.91 -5.41 4.89
C ASP A 290 17.49 -3.99 5.02
N GLY A 291 16.64 -2.98 4.84
CA GLY A 291 17.02 -1.55 4.89
C GLY A 291 17.22 -0.86 3.53
N GLY A 292 17.27 -1.61 2.43
CA GLY A 292 17.25 -1.05 1.06
C GLY A 292 15.89 -1.13 0.37
N THR A 293 15.86 -0.88 -0.93
CA THR A 293 14.65 -0.97 -1.77
C THR A 293 14.89 -1.89 -2.96
N LEU A 294 13.94 -2.79 -3.24
CA LEU A 294 13.82 -3.47 -4.53
C LEU A 294 12.87 -2.70 -5.44
N GLU A 295 13.40 -2.15 -6.53
CA GLU A 295 12.66 -1.38 -7.52
C GLU A 295 12.52 -2.16 -8.83
N PHE A 296 11.31 -2.23 -9.38
CA PHE A 296 11.02 -3.02 -10.58
C PHE A 296 9.82 -2.48 -11.39
N ASP A 297 9.86 -2.69 -12.70
CA ASP A 297 8.79 -2.41 -13.67
C ASP A 297 8.50 -3.65 -14.55
N VAL A 298 8.85 -4.83 -14.04
CA VAL A 298 8.74 -6.11 -14.72
C VAL A 298 8.14 -7.16 -13.77
N ALA A 299 7.35 -8.08 -14.32
CA ALA A 299 6.93 -9.26 -13.58
C ALA A 299 8.15 -10.17 -13.30
N LEU A 300 8.45 -10.36 -12.01
CA LEU A 300 9.57 -11.18 -11.57
C LEU A 300 9.19 -12.66 -11.60
N MET A 301 10.20 -13.53 -11.62
CA MET A 301 9.94 -14.95 -11.37
C MET A 301 9.33 -15.14 -9.98
N ALA A 302 8.58 -16.23 -9.79
CA ALA A 302 8.01 -16.59 -8.49
C ALA A 302 9.11 -17.07 -7.54
N GLU A 303 9.84 -16.12 -6.97
CA GLU A 303 10.78 -16.34 -5.86
C GLU A 303 10.21 -15.78 -4.55
N PRO A 304 10.59 -16.35 -3.39
CA PRO A 304 10.24 -15.79 -2.10
C PRO A 304 10.99 -14.48 -1.87
N ILE A 305 10.25 -13.43 -1.49
CA ILE A 305 10.81 -12.14 -1.12
C ILE A 305 10.49 -11.86 0.34
N THR A 306 11.50 -11.64 1.16
CA THR A 306 11.35 -11.17 2.54
C THR A 306 11.59 -9.67 2.59
N ILE A 307 10.67 -8.91 3.19
CA ILE A 307 10.78 -7.46 3.33
C ILE A 307 10.85 -7.04 4.80
N ASN A 308 11.74 -6.07 5.05
CA ASN A 308 11.97 -5.46 6.35
C ASN A 308 12.12 -3.95 6.22
N GLY A 309 11.31 -3.19 6.97
CA GLY A 309 11.40 -1.75 7.07
C GLY A 309 10.81 -0.97 5.90
N ASP A 310 10.98 0.34 5.96
CA ASP A 310 10.37 1.30 5.02
C ASP A 310 11.12 1.44 3.69
N GLY A 311 12.20 0.69 3.52
CA GLY A 311 13.15 0.78 2.42
C GLY A 311 14.02 2.03 2.44
N HIS A 312 14.80 2.22 1.36
CA HIS A 312 15.76 3.31 1.26
C HIS A 312 15.05 4.67 1.22
N ASP A 313 15.41 5.56 2.15
CA ASP A 313 14.82 6.90 2.31
C ASP A 313 13.28 6.91 2.41
N GLY A 314 12.67 5.82 2.89
CA GLY A 314 11.22 5.67 2.99
C GLY A 314 10.50 5.44 1.66
N GLY A 315 11.22 5.05 0.61
CA GLY A 315 10.68 4.82 -0.73
C GLY A 315 9.94 3.49 -0.93
N GLY A 316 9.76 2.71 0.13
CA GLY A 316 9.23 1.35 0.13
C GLY A 316 10.34 0.29 0.06
N ALA A 317 10.23 -0.78 0.85
CA ALA A 317 11.08 -1.97 0.69
C ALA A 317 10.83 -2.63 -0.68
N LEU A 318 9.56 -2.64 -1.12
CA LEU A 318 9.18 -2.95 -2.50
C LEU A 318 8.70 -1.68 -3.19
N ARG A 319 9.19 -1.43 -4.40
CA ARG A 319 8.80 -0.30 -5.22
C ARG A 319 8.47 -0.74 -6.65
N SER A 320 7.18 -0.95 -6.90
CA SER A 320 6.66 -1.27 -8.23
C SER A 320 6.40 0.02 -9.01
N LEU A 321 7.11 0.22 -10.12
CA LEU A 321 7.10 1.50 -10.83
C LEU A 321 5.91 1.66 -11.76
N SER A 322 5.67 0.70 -12.65
CA SER A 322 4.59 0.78 -13.64
C SER A 322 4.19 -0.60 -14.16
N GLY A 323 3.14 -0.64 -15.00
CA GLY A 323 2.68 -1.87 -15.63
C GLY A 323 1.97 -2.81 -14.66
N ILE A 324 1.86 -4.08 -15.05
CA ILE A 324 1.32 -5.14 -14.19
C ILE A 324 2.47 -6.06 -13.80
N ASN A 325 2.84 -6.01 -12.53
CA ASN A 325 3.93 -6.79 -11.96
C ASN A 325 3.36 -7.88 -11.06
N HIS A 326 4.09 -8.98 -10.97
CA HIS A 326 3.73 -10.13 -10.15
C HIS A 326 4.96 -10.53 -9.33
N LEU A 327 4.73 -10.84 -8.06
CA LEU A 327 5.73 -11.46 -7.19
C LEU A 327 5.27 -12.88 -6.82
N GLY A 328 6.21 -13.69 -6.34
CA GLY A 328 5.90 -14.93 -5.63
C GLY A 328 5.36 -14.64 -4.22
N ASN A 329 5.71 -15.48 -3.27
CA ASN A 329 5.36 -15.25 -1.88
C ASN A 329 6.14 -14.05 -1.32
N VAL A 330 5.43 -13.13 -0.67
CA VAL A 330 6.03 -12.04 0.09
C VAL A 330 5.92 -12.37 1.57
N LEU A 331 7.05 -12.40 2.26
CA LEU A 331 7.14 -12.56 3.71
C LEU A 331 7.46 -11.22 4.36
N ILE A 332 6.66 -10.80 5.32
CA ILE A 332 6.92 -9.61 6.14
C ILE A 332 7.55 -10.07 7.46
N ASP A 333 8.78 -9.63 7.74
CA ASP A 333 9.53 -10.02 8.94
C ASP A 333 9.62 -8.86 9.98
N SER A 334 9.35 -7.63 9.55
CA SER A 334 9.11 -6.45 10.40
C SER A 334 8.18 -5.47 9.70
N ASP A 335 7.69 -4.43 10.39
CA ASP A 335 6.91 -3.35 9.76
C ASP A 335 7.58 -2.91 8.45
N ALA A 336 6.80 -2.84 7.38
CA ALA A 336 7.33 -2.63 6.04
C ALA A 336 6.46 -1.71 5.20
N THR A 337 7.08 -1.00 4.26
CA THR A 337 6.38 -0.16 3.29
C THR A 337 6.45 -0.78 1.89
N VAL A 338 5.32 -0.80 1.18
CA VAL A 338 5.21 -1.15 -0.23
C VAL A 338 4.71 0.07 -1.00
N THR A 339 5.47 0.47 -2.02
CA THR A 339 5.07 1.58 -2.90
C THR A 339 4.71 1.05 -4.28
N VAL A 340 3.47 1.29 -4.71
CA VAL A 340 3.05 1.05 -6.10
C VAL A 340 2.86 2.42 -6.74
N VAL A 341 3.82 2.86 -7.55
CA VAL A 341 3.85 4.22 -8.10
C VAL A 341 2.69 4.42 -9.07
N GLU A 342 2.60 3.56 -10.09
CA GLU A 342 1.48 3.45 -11.01
C GLU A 342 1.29 1.98 -11.42
N GLY A 343 0.16 1.65 -12.04
CA GLY A 343 -0.14 0.29 -12.47
C GLY A 343 -0.58 -0.62 -11.33
N THR A 344 -0.21 -1.90 -11.39
CA THR A 344 -0.66 -2.92 -10.42
C THR A 344 0.46 -3.85 -10.01
N LEU A 345 0.66 -4.00 -8.71
CA LEU A 345 1.46 -5.07 -8.11
C LEU A 345 0.51 -6.19 -7.64
N ARG A 346 0.64 -7.39 -8.20
CA ARG A 346 -0.24 -8.52 -7.90
C ARG A 346 0.50 -9.55 -7.06
N LEU A 347 -0.09 -9.92 -5.92
CA LEU A 347 0.40 -10.94 -5.01
C LEU A 347 -0.54 -12.16 -5.07
N PRO A 348 -0.34 -13.07 -6.03
CA PRO A 348 -1.25 -14.19 -6.27
C PRO A 348 -1.22 -15.25 -5.16
N ASN A 349 -0.16 -15.28 -4.36
CA ASN A 349 0.02 -16.22 -3.25
C ASN A 349 -0.15 -15.55 -1.88
N GLY A 350 -0.63 -14.30 -1.85
CA GLY A 350 -0.82 -13.53 -0.62
C GLY A 350 0.46 -13.05 0.05
N ILE A 351 0.31 -12.72 1.33
CA ILE A 351 1.33 -12.17 2.20
C ILE A 351 1.46 -13.08 3.42
N ASP A 352 2.68 -13.54 3.67
CA ASP A 352 3.01 -14.30 4.88
C ASP A 352 3.70 -13.38 5.92
N GLN A 353 3.71 -13.78 7.19
CA GLN A 353 4.41 -13.06 8.26
C GLN A 353 5.26 -13.95 9.16
N ALA A 354 6.38 -13.41 9.63
CA ALA A 354 7.21 -14.05 10.65
C ALA A 354 7.01 -13.45 12.05
N GLY A 355 6.59 -12.19 12.13
CA GLY A 355 6.31 -11.47 13.38
C GLY A 355 4.83 -11.48 13.77
N GLU A 356 4.52 -10.97 14.97
CA GLU A 356 3.16 -10.72 15.44
C GLU A 356 2.84 -9.22 15.33
N HIS A 357 1.59 -8.87 14.98
CA HIS A 357 1.10 -7.48 14.94
C HIS A 357 1.90 -6.52 14.05
N LEU A 358 2.36 -7.00 12.90
CA LEU A 358 3.11 -6.19 11.94
C LEU A 358 2.21 -5.23 11.16
N THR A 359 2.78 -4.10 10.73
CA THR A 359 2.12 -3.15 9.84
C THR A 359 2.74 -3.18 8.44
N LEU A 360 1.90 -3.32 7.43
CA LEU A 360 2.26 -3.09 6.03
C LEU A 360 1.71 -1.72 5.60
N THR A 361 2.57 -0.75 5.38
CA THR A 361 2.18 0.56 4.86
C THR A 361 2.18 0.56 3.34
N MET A 362 1.11 1.05 2.73
CA MET A 362 0.99 1.23 1.30
C MET A 362 1.03 2.70 0.90
N THR A 363 1.81 3.00 -0.14
CA THR A 363 1.94 4.35 -0.74
C THR A 363 2.00 4.31 -2.26
N GLY A 364 1.94 5.48 -2.92
CA GLY A 364 1.90 5.63 -4.37
C GLY A 364 0.50 5.49 -4.96
N ASP A 365 0.29 5.93 -6.20
CA ASP A 365 -1.04 6.06 -6.82
C ASP A 365 -1.56 4.75 -7.45
N GLY A 366 -0.74 3.69 -7.48
CA GLY A 366 -1.07 2.42 -8.10
C GLY A 366 -1.92 1.49 -7.24
N THR A 367 -2.10 0.26 -7.72
CA THR A 367 -2.88 -0.78 -7.03
C THR A 367 -2.00 -1.91 -6.49
N LEU A 368 -2.10 -2.23 -5.20
CA LEU A 368 -1.70 -3.53 -4.67
C LEU A 368 -2.89 -4.47 -4.75
N GLU A 369 -2.76 -5.59 -5.45
CA GLU A 369 -3.83 -6.56 -5.62
C GLU A 369 -3.48 -7.88 -4.92
N ILE A 370 -4.35 -8.30 -4.02
CA ILE A 370 -4.24 -9.53 -3.23
C ILE A 370 -5.28 -10.52 -3.75
N GLU A 371 -4.82 -11.61 -4.39
CA GLU A 371 -5.72 -12.66 -4.92
C GLU A 371 -5.89 -13.85 -3.94
N ASP A 372 -4.96 -14.01 -2.99
CA ASP A 372 -4.99 -15.01 -1.92
C ASP A 372 -4.48 -14.37 -0.62
N GLY A 373 -4.91 -14.90 0.53
CA GLY A 373 -4.74 -14.27 1.84
C GLY A 373 -3.38 -14.33 2.48
N GLY A 374 -2.63 -15.41 2.22
CA GLY A 374 -1.48 -15.79 3.06
C GLY A 374 -1.86 -15.94 4.54
N ASP A 375 -0.89 -15.79 5.43
CA ASP A 375 -1.09 -15.83 6.90
C ASP A 375 -0.90 -14.47 7.61
N PHE A 376 -0.75 -13.38 6.86
CA PHE A 376 -0.63 -12.03 7.41
C PHE A 376 -1.94 -11.61 8.12
N ASP A 377 -1.89 -11.52 9.46
CA ASP A 377 -3.01 -11.12 10.33
C ASP A 377 -2.81 -9.74 10.98
N GLY A 378 -1.76 -9.03 10.56
CA GLY A 378 -1.42 -7.68 11.00
C GLY A 378 -2.36 -6.60 10.46
N THR A 379 -1.82 -5.40 10.26
CA THR A 379 -2.56 -4.26 9.73
C THR A 379 -1.98 -3.81 8.39
N ILE A 380 -2.83 -3.61 7.38
CA ILE A 380 -2.46 -2.88 6.16
C ILE A 380 -2.92 -1.44 6.30
N ALA A 381 -1.99 -0.48 6.29
CA ALA A 381 -2.28 0.95 6.31
C ALA A 381 -2.22 1.51 4.87
N VAL A 382 -3.38 1.85 4.32
CA VAL A 382 -3.56 2.36 2.95
C VAL A 382 -3.55 3.89 2.97
N LEU A 383 -2.36 4.48 2.84
CA LEU A 383 -2.18 5.94 2.87
C LEU A 383 -2.44 6.59 1.51
N GLU A 384 -2.02 5.92 0.44
CA GLU A 384 -2.21 6.34 -0.95
C GLU A 384 -2.52 5.11 -1.82
N GLY A 385 -3.07 5.37 -3.02
CA GLY A 385 -3.35 4.31 -3.99
C GLY A 385 -4.44 3.36 -3.53
N TRP A 386 -4.49 2.20 -4.19
CA TRP A 386 -5.59 1.25 -4.06
C TRP A 386 -5.11 -0.10 -3.51
N LEU A 387 -5.77 -0.58 -2.46
CA LEU A 387 -5.71 -1.97 -2.04
C LEU A 387 -6.90 -2.72 -2.65
N SER A 388 -6.64 -3.67 -3.55
CA SER A 388 -7.65 -4.49 -4.21
C SER A 388 -7.63 -5.90 -3.67
N VAL A 389 -8.65 -6.28 -2.89
CA VAL A 389 -8.77 -7.59 -2.25
C VAL A 389 -9.75 -8.47 -3.03
N ARG A 390 -9.23 -9.54 -3.64
CA ARG A 390 -10.03 -10.52 -4.41
C ARG A 390 -10.04 -11.92 -3.80
N GLY A 391 -9.14 -12.18 -2.87
CA GLY A 391 -9.08 -13.41 -2.05
C GLY A 391 -9.42 -13.15 -0.59
N ASP A 392 -8.96 -14.04 0.30
CA ASP A 392 -9.27 -13.98 1.74
C ASP A 392 -8.13 -13.35 2.56
N LEU A 393 -8.09 -12.02 2.67
CA LEU A 393 -7.08 -11.33 3.48
C LEU A 393 -7.44 -11.37 4.98
N LEU A 394 -6.61 -11.99 5.82
CA LEU A 394 -6.88 -12.03 7.28
C LEU A 394 -6.59 -10.70 7.99
N ALA A 395 -5.71 -9.88 7.42
CA ALA A 395 -5.27 -8.64 8.02
C ALA A 395 -6.40 -7.62 8.20
N SER A 396 -6.27 -6.83 9.27
CA SER A 396 -7.07 -5.62 9.42
C SER A 396 -6.59 -4.56 8.42
N VAL A 397 -7.49 -3.70 7.94
CA VAL A 397 -7.17 -2.65 6.97
C VAL A 397 -7.53 -1.28 7.55
N ASP A 398 -6.54 -0.42 7.65
CA ASP A 398 -6.72 1.00 7.91
C ASP A 398 -6.65 1.76 6.59
N VAL A 399 -7.66 2.56 6.28
CA VAL A 399 -7.67 3.42 5.10
C VAL A 399 -7.59 4.86 5.58
N ASP A 400 -6.52 5.56 5.19
CA ASP A 400 -6.20 6.94 5.61
C ASP A 400 -5.64 7.75 4.43
N GLY A 401 -6.48 7.91 3.40
CA GLY A 401 -6.17 8.69 2.19
C GLY A 401 -6.26 7.90 0.88
N GLY A 402 -5.99 6.59 0.91
CA GLY A 402 -6.14 5.71 -0.24
C GLY A 402 -7.54 5.12 -0.41
N GLU A 403 -7.63 3.96 -1.06
CA GLU A 403 -8.88 3.25 -1.33
C GLU A 403 -8.76 1.75 -1.08
N LEU A 404 -9.71 1.18 -0.33
CA LEU A 404 -9.93 -0.27 -0.23
C LEU A 404 -11.02 -0.67 -1.23
N LYS A 405 -10.77 -1.69 -2.04
CA LYS A 405 -11.75 -2.21 -3.00
C LYS A 405 -11.68 -3.72 -3.18
N GLY A 406 -12.66 -4.27 -3.88
CA GLY A 406 -12.68 -5.66 -4.32
C GLY A 406 -13.83 -6.46 -3.74
N ASP A 407 -13.89 -7.74 -4.10
CA ASP A 407 -14.98 -8.68 -3.80
C ASP A 407 -14.54 -9.86 -2.91
N GLY A 408 -13.34 -9.78 -2.34
CA GLY A 408 -12.79 -10.76 -1.40
C GLY A 408 -13.25 -10.56 0.05
N SER A 409 -12.46 -11.09 0.98
CA SER A 409 -12.64 -10.88 2.42
C SER A 409 -11.42 -10.20 3.05
N THR A 410 -11.64 -9.43 4.11
CA THR A 410 -10.63 -8.73 4.92
C THR A 410 -10.87 -9.02 6.41
N GLY A 411 -9.90 -8.73 7.28
CA GLY A 411 -10.12 -8.63 8.72
C GLY A 411 -10.97 -7.40 9.09
N SER A 412 -10.71 -6.78 10.25
CA SER A 412 -11.42 -5.54 10.62
C SER A 412 -11.02 -4.38 9.71
N VAL A 413 -11.94 -3.47 9.40
CA VAL A 413 -11.68 -2.31 8.54
C VAL A 413 -11.96 -1.01 9.30
N ARG A 414 -10.98 -0.10 9.29
CA ARG A 414 -11.13 1.27 9.80
C ARG A 414 -10.95 2.27 8.67
N LEU A 415 -12.02 2.96 8.34
CA LEU A 415 -12.04 4.04 7.34
C LEU A 415 -11.78 5.37 8.07
N LEU A 416 -10.50 5.64 8.33
CA LEU A 416 -10.02 6.85 9.02
C LEU A 416 -10.12 8.07 8.09
N GLY A 417 -9.90 7.83 6.79
CA GLY A 417 -10.10 8.74 5.66
C GLY A 417 -10.22 7.93 4.37
N GLY A 418 -10.17 8.58 3.21
CA GLY A 418 -10.16 7.88 1.92
C GLY A 418 -11.47 7.14 1.57
N TRP A 419 -11.35 6.09 0.77
CA TRP A 419 -12.49 5.42 0.13
C TRP A 419 -12.57 3.92 0.42
N LEU A 420 -13.80 3.41 0.53
CA LEU A 420 -14.11 1.99 0.43
C LEU A 420 -15.08 1.78 -0.73
N THR A 421 -14.69 0.96 -1.71
CA THR A 421 -15.48 0.65 -2.90
C THR A 421 -15.61 -0.87 -3.04
N PRO A 422 -16.68 -1.50 -2.51
CA PRO A 422 -16.81 -2.94 -2.58
C PRO A 422 -17.05 -3.41 -4.01
N GLY A 423 -16.75 -4.66 -4.28
CA GLY A 423 -16.96 -5.31 -5.56
C GLY A 423 -15.90 -5.03 -6.63
N ILE A 424 -16.07 -5.68 -7.77
CA ILE A 424 -15.31 -5.45 -9.00
C ILE A 424 -16.28 -5.31 -10.17
N HIS A 425 -15.96 -4.41 -11.10
CA HIS A 425 -16.79 -4.14 -12.28
C HIS A 425 -18.25 -3.76 -11.97
N GLY A 426 -18.48 -3.08 -10.84
CA GLY A 426 -19.82 -2.61 -10.43
C GLY A 426 -20.71 -3.67 -9.78
N THR A 427 -20.16 -4.84 -9.43
CA THR A 427 -20.89 -5.92 -8.75
C THR A 427 -20.03 -6.61 -7.71
N GLY A 428 -20.68 -7.34 -6.78
CA GLY A 428 -20.00 -8.20 -5.81
C GLY A 428 -19.97 -7.61 -4.41
N THR A 429 -19.57 -8.42 -3.45
CA THR A 429 -19.61 -8.08 -2.02
C THR A 429 -18.21 -8.15 -1.45
N LEU A 430 -17.73 -7.06 -0.85
CA LEU A 430 -16.55 -7.11 0.01
C LEU A 430 -16.98 -7.61 1.39
N THR A 431 -16.29 -8.61 1.95
CA THR A 431 -16.59 -9.13 3.28
C THR A 431 -15.56 -8.62 4.29
N VAL A 432 -16.04 -8.04 5.39
CA VAL A 432 -15.26 -7.65 6.57
C VAL A 432 -15.49 -8.71 7.63
N GLU A 433 -14.53 -9.62 7.81
CA GLU A 433 -14.52 -10.66 8.83
C GLU A 433 -14.07 -10.11 10.20
N GLY A 434 -14.67 -8.99 10.60
CA GLY A 434 -14.31 -8.24 11.80
C GLY A 434 -15.18 -7.01 11.96
N ASP A 435 -14.70 -6.04 12.74
CA ASP A 435 -15.42 -4.79 12.96
C ASP A 435 -15.22 -3.85 11.75
N PHE A 436 -16.27 -3.11 11.39
CA PHE A 436 -16.22 -2.02 10.43
C PHE A 436 -16.46 -0.69 11.14
N GLU A 437 -15.44 0.16 11.18
CA GLU A 437 -15.51 1.50 11.75
C GLU A 437 -15.26 2.54 10.66
N ALA A 438 -16.20 3.48 10.50
CA ALA A 438 -16.06 4.55 9.52
C ALA A 438 -16.20 5.92 10.18
N GLY A 439 -15.12 6.69 10.14
CA GLY A 439 -15.04 8.05 10.67
C GLY A 439 -15.61 9.11 9.71
N PRO A 440 -15.71 10.38 10.15
CA PRO A 440 -16.32 11.46 9.36
C PRO A 440 -15.54 11.85 8.10
N GLU A 441 -14.26 11.50 8.00
CA GLU A 441 -13.44 11.74 6.81
C GLU A 441 -13.46 10.55 5.82
N GLY A 442 -14.06 9.43 6.23
CA GLY A 442 -14.21 8.25 5.39
C GLY A 442 -15.35 8.36 4.39
N SER A 443 -15.19 7.74 3.22
CA SER A 443 -16.22 7.67 2.18
C SER A 443 -16.48 6.23 1.72
N VAL A 444 -17.74 5.82 1.68
CA VAL A 444 -18.15 4.52 1.12
C VAL A 444 -18.81 4.76 -0.23
N HIS A 445 -18.31 4.10 -1.27
CA HIS A 445 -18.82 4.15 -2.63
C HIS A 445 -19.52 2.83 -2.96
N ILE A 446 -20.81 2.90 -3.29
CA ILE A 446 -21.59 1.78 -3.82
C ILE A 446 -21.98 2.04 -5.29
N THR A 447 -21.84 1.03 -6.15
CA THR A 447 -22.37 1.08 -7.53
C THR A 447 -23.69 0.32 -7.61
N ILE A 448 -24.66 0.87 -8.34
CA ILE A 448 -25.93 0.22 -8.68
C ILE A 448 -26.16 0.41 -10.19
N ASP A 449 -26.34 -0.68 -10.93
CA ASP A 449 -26.59 -0.63 -12.37
C ASP A 449 -28.09 -0.71 -12.72
N ALA A 450 -28.47 -0.31 -13.93
CA ALA A 450 -29.84 -0.42 -14.44
C ALA A 450 -30.37 -1.87 -14.57
N GLY A 451 -29.50 -2.87 -14.45
CA GLY A 451 -29.85 -4.29 -14.38
C GLY A 451 -30.19 -4.78 -12.96
N ASN A 452 -30.16 -3.88 -11.96
CA ASN A 452 -30.27 -4.16 -10.53
C ASN A 452 -29.12 -4.99 -9.95
N SER A 453 -27.97 -5.03 -10.62
CA SER A 453 -26.72 -5.48 -9.99
C SER A 453 -26.15 -4.35 -9.16
N TYR A 454 -25.56 -4.69 -8.01
CA TYR A 454 -24.98 -3.70 -7.12
C TYR A 454 -23.76 -4.27 -6.41
N THR A 455 -22.98 -3.36 -5.84
CA THR A 455 -21.91 -3.70 -4.90
C THR A 455 -22.43 -3.59 -3.47
N ALA A 456 -21.94 -4.44 -2.57
CA ALA A 456 -22.35 -4.40 -1.17
C ALA A 456 -21.17 -4.62 -0.22
N LEU A 457 -21.31 -4.14 1.01
CA LEU A 457 -20.41 -4.48 2.11
C LEU A 457 -21.09 -5.50 3.01
N ARG A 458 -20.42 -6.60 3.32
CA ARG A 458 -20.86 -7.54 4.35
C ARG A 458 -19.95 -7.42 5.57
N VAL A 459 -20.52 -7.35 6.76
CA VAL A 459 -19.75 -7.24 8.02
C VAL A 459 -20.19 -8.31 9.01
N THR A 460 -19.24 -9.01 9.62
CA THR A 460 -19.51 -10.07 10.61
C THR A 460 -19.26 -9.63 12.07
N GLY A 461 -18.55 -8.52 12.28
CA GLY A 461 -18.37 -7.87 13.58
C GLY A 461 -19.34 -6.71 13.81
N LEU A 462 -18.92 -5.74 14.63
CA LEU A 462 -19.68 -4.52 14.88
C LEU A 462 -19.57 -3.55 13.70
N VAL A 463 -20.65 -2.81 13.44
CA VAL A 463 -20.68 -1.73 12.46
C VAL A 463 -20.85 -0.40 13.19
N SER A 464 -19.87 0.51 13.08
CA SER A 464 -19.91 1.85 13.66
C SER A 464 -19.72 2.93 12.60
N LEU A 465 -20.72 3.80 12.45
CA LEU A 465 -20.76 4.87 11.47
C LEU A 465 -20.79 6.23 12.18
N GLU A 466 -19.64 6.92 12.20
CA GLU A 466 -19.51 8.25 12.82
C GLU A 466 -19.71 9.38 11.79
N SER A 467 -20.84 9.32 11.06
CA SER A 467 -21.16 10.23 9.95
C SER A 467 -20.15 10.23 8.77
N PRO A 468 -19.71 9.07 8.24
CA PRO A 468 -18.96 9.01 6.99
C PRO A 468 -19.81 9.48 5.80
N THR A 469 -19.17 9.76 4.67
CA THR A 469 -19.86 10.09 3.41
C THR A 469 -20.31 8.82 2.70
N LEU A 470 -21.56 8.81 2.21
CA LEU A 470 -22.06 7.79 1.30
C LEU A 470 -22.12 8.34 -0.13
N TRP A 471 -21.49 7.64 -1.06
CA TRP A 471 -21.56 7.94 -2.49
C TRP A 471 -22.16 6.75 -3.24
N ILE A 472 -23.15 7.01 -4.09
CA ILE A 472 -23.83 5.98 -4.87
C ILE A 472 -23.79 6.38 -6.33
N ASP A 473 -23.18 5.53 -7.15
CA ASP A 473 -23.18 5.63 -8.61
C ASP A 473 -24.36 4.85 -9.18
N GLY A 474 -25.20 5.52 -9.97
CA GLY A 474 -26.32 4.91 -10.68
C GLY A 474 -26.14 5.06 -12.20
N ASP A 475 -25.93 3.97 -12.93
CA ASP A 475 -25.96 4.01 -14.40
C ASP A 475 -27.39 3.81 -14.91
N GLY A 476 -27.98 4.85 -15.52
CA GLY A 476 -29.30 4.83 -16.15
C GLY A 476 -30.51 4.92 -15.19
N ASP A 477 -31.71 4.80 -15.75
CA ASP A 477 -32.96 4.69 -14.98
C ASP A 477 -32.96 3.34 -14.25
N VAL A 478 -32.51 3.31 -13.00
CA VAL A 478 -32.45 2.10 -12.18
C VAL A 478 -33.88 1.63 -11.86
N PRO A 479 -34.37 0.51 -12.44
CA PRO A 479 -35.73 0.03 -12.23
C PRO A 479 -35.75 -0.90 -11.02
N LEU A 480 -35.43 -0.37 -9.84
CA LEU A 480 -35.54 -1.15 -8.61
C LEU A 480 -37.03 -1.30 -8.29
N GLY A 481 -37.60 -2.43 -8.71
CA GLY A 481 -38.90 -2.90 -8.21
C GLY A 481 -38.80 -3.54 -6.82
N GLY A 482 -37.68 -3.38 -6.11
CA GLY A 482 -37.37 -4.03 -4.84
C GLY A 482 -36.25 -3.33 -4.06
N THR A 483 -35.88 -3.90 -2.92
CA THR A 483 -34.88 -3.36 -1.98
C THR A 483 -33.44 -3.70 -2.38
N VAL A 484 -32.49 -2.79 -2.14
CA VAL A 484 -31.04 -3.01 -2.30
C VAL A 484 -30.34 -2.93 -0.95
N THR A 485 -29.66 -4.00 -0.54
CA THR A 485 -28.85 -4.00 0.69
C THR A 485 -27.47 -3.43 0.39
N LEU A 486 -27.14 -2.29 1.00
CA LEU A 486 -25.83 -1.64 0.85
C LEU A 486 -24.83 -2.19 1.86
N ILE A 487 -25.27 -2.34 3.12
CA ILE A 487 -24.51 -2.99 4.19
C ILE A 487 -25.33 -4.17 4.69
N GLU A 488 -24.81 -5.37 4.51
CA GLU A 488 -25.30 -6.61 5.09
C GLU A 488 -24.61 -6.83 6.44
N ASN A 489 -25.31 -6.55 7.53
CA ASN A 489 -24.79 -6.69 8.88
C ASN A 489 -25.20 -8.07 9.41
N THR A 490 -24.22 -8.97 9.48
CA THR A 490 -24.40 -10.33 10.04
C THR A 490 -23.83 -10.45 11.45
N GLY A 491 -23.44 -9.30 12.03
CA GLY A 491 -22.78 -9.22 13.33
C GLY A 491 -23.70 -9.42 14.53
N PRO A 492 -23.14 -9.24 15.74
CA PRO A 492 -23.84 -9.55 16.98
C PRO A 492 -24.77 -8.44 17.47
N ALA A 493 -24.79 -7.28 16.82
CA ALA A 493 -25.50 -6.09 17.27
C ALA A 493 -25.98 -5.23 16.09
N PRO A 494 -26.95 -4.32 16.31
CA PRO A 494 -27.32 -3.33 15.30
C PRO A 494 -26.15 -2.41 14.93
N ILE A 495 -26.17 -1.92 13.69
CA ILE A 495 -25.41 -0.77 13.20
C ILE A 495 -25.56 0.38 14.19
N ASN A 496 -24.42 0.91 14.64
CA ASN A 496 -24.35 2.04 15.54
C ASN A 496 -23.98 3.30 14.75
N GLY A 497 -24.92 4.24 14.66
CA GLY A 497 -24.74 5.48 13.91
C GLY A 497 -25.20 5.37 12.45
N GLU A 498 -24.99 6.44 11.68
CA GLU A 498 -25.56 6.63 10.34
C GLU A 498 -24.56 7.37 9.44
N PHE A 499 -24.75 7.29 8.12
CA PHE A 499 -24.02 8.11 7.15
C PHE A 499 -24.43 9.59 7.24
N ALA A 500 -23.52 10.50 6.88
CA ALA A 500 -23.78 11.94 6.90
C ALA A 500 -24.96 12.31 6.00
N LEU A 501 -25.97 13.00 6.56
CA LEU A 501 -27.20 13.43 5.86
C LEU A 501 -28.02 12.26 5.28
N ARG A 502 -27.93 11.08 5.90
CA ARG A 502 -28.56 9.84 5.48
C ARG A 502 -29.13 9.11 6.71
N GLU A 503 -29.93 9.85 7.48
CA GLU A 503 -30.62 9.35 8.67
C GLU A 503 -31.73 8.36 8.28
N GLU A 504 -32.21 7.53 9.22
CA GLU A 504 -33.38 6.66 9.00
C GLU A 504 -34.53 7.43 8.32
N GLY A 505 -35.05 6.86 7.23
CA GLY A 505 -36.16 7.44 6.50
C GLY A 505 -35.77 8.54 5.51
N SER A 506 -34.49 8.86 5.34
CA SER A 506 -34.03 9.86 4.38
C SER A 506 -34.27 9.44 2.93
N ASP A 507 -34.78 10.37 2.12
CA ASP A 507 -34.94 10.18 0.68
C ASP A 507 -33.62 10.33 -0.06
N LEU A 508 -33.40 9.47 -1.04
CA LEU A 508 -32.23 9.46 -1.91
C LEU A 508 -32.67 9.31 -3.37
N ILE A 509 -32.06 10.12 -4.24
CA ILE A 509 -32.18 9.94 -5.69
C ILE A 509 -31.00 9.10 -6.17
N VAL A 510 -31.28 8.01 -6.88
CA VAL A 510 -30.27 7.18 -7.57
C VAL A 510 -30.52 7.28 -9.07
N GLY A 511 -29.48 7.59 -9.84
CA GLY A 511 -29.61 7.92 -11.27
C GLY A 511 -30.26 9.28 -11.49
N GLU A 512 -31.11 9.42 -12.50
CA GLU A 512 -31.74 10.71 -12.85
C GLU A 512 -33.14 10.91 -12.24
N THR A 513 -33.90 9.83 -12.00
CA THR A 513 -35.34 9.94 -11.71
C THR A 513 -35.86 9.02 -10.60
N THR A 514 -35.06 8.11 -10.06
CA THR A 514 -35.55 7.09 -9.13
C THR A 514 -35.30 7.48 -7.68
N PHE A 515 -36.37 7.48 -6.88
CA PHE A 515 -36.33 7.83 -5.47
C PHE A 515 -36.41 6.58 -4.58
N PHE A 516 -35.59 6.57 -3.54
CA PHE A 516 -35.53 5.54 -2.51
C PHE A 516 -35.55 6.16 -1.13
N GLN A 517 -35.99 5.38 -0.16
CA GLN A 517 -35.81 5.69 1.25
C GLN A 517 -34.70 4.82 1.82
N ILE A 518 -33.84 5.41 2.66
CA ILE A 518 -32.85 4.67 3.42
C ILE A 518 -33.50 4.09 4.66
N THR A 519 -33.23 2.82 4.93
CA THR A 519 -33.57 2.19 6.21
C THR A 519 -32.40 1.39 6.78
N TYR A 520 -32.18 1.56 8.07
CA TYR A 520 -31.31 0.77 8.94
C TYR A 520 -32.15 -0.23 9.74
N ALA A 521 -33.37 -0.57 9.33
CA ALA A 521 -34.22 -1.54 10.03
C ALA A 521 -34.32 -2.89 9.29
N GLY A 522 -33.62 -3.07 8.17
CA GLY A 522 -33.57 -4.33 7.43
C GLY A 522 -32.83 -5.43 8.21
N GLY A 523 -32.86 -6.69 7.76
CA GLY A 523 -31.97 -7.75 8.27
C GLY A 523 -32.44 -8.54 9.52
N PRO A 524 -31.58 -9.46 10.02
CA PRO A 524 -31.92 -10.41 11.09
C PRO A 524 -31.63 -9.90 12.52
N ASP A 525 -32.64 -9.85 13.39
CA ASP A 525 -32.51 -9.54 14.84
C ASP A 525 -31.45 -10.43 15.55
N PRO A 526 -30.45 -9.87 16.27
CA PRO A 526 -30.32 -8.46 16.68
C PRO A 526 -29.57 -7.54 15.72
N ALA A 527 -29.05 -8.04 14.61
CA ALA A 527 -28.43 -7.21 13.59
C ALA A 527 -29.49 -6.47 12.75
N ASN A 528 -29.05 -5.41 12.10
CA ASN A 528 -29.84 -4.69 11.12
C ASN A 528 -28.99 -4.32 9.89
N ASP A 529 -29.56 -4.51 8.71
CA ASP A 529 -28.97 -4.14 7.43
C ASP A 529 -29.26 -2.67 7.11
N MET A 530 -28.36 -2.05 6.34
CA MET A 530 -28.65 -0.79 5.66
C MET A 530 -29.17 -1.07 4.25
N VAL A 531 -30.37 -0.61 3.96
CA VAL A 531 -31.12 -0.95 2.75
C VAL A 531 -31.68 0.31 2.09
N LEU A 532 -31.65 0.35 0.75
CA LEU A 532 -32.47 1.26 -0.04
C LEU A 532 -33.79 0.57 -0.37
N ALA A 533 -34.90 1.12 0.13
CA ALA A 533 -36.24 0.66 -0.18
C ALA A 533 -36.92 1.62 -1.17
N PRO A 534 -37.77 1.14 -2.09
CA PRO A 534 -38.63 2.02 -2.86
C PRO A 534 -39.40 2.96 -1.92
N LEU A 535 -39.58 4.22 -2.30
CA LEU A 535 -40.44 5.12 -1.53
C LEU A 535 -41.80 4.44 -1.29
N PRO A 536 -42.38 4.55 -0.08
CA PRO A 536 -43.76 4.17 0.10
C PRO A 536 -44.62 4.91 -0.93
N PRO A 537 -45.62 4.25 -1.54
CA PRO A 537 -46.51 4.93 -2.46
C PRO A 537 -47.22 6.07 -1.74
N ASP A 538 -47.48 7.19 -2.44
CA ASP A 538 -48.29 8.29 -1.91
C ASP A 538 -49.56 7.75 -1.22
N SER A 539 -49.79 8.16 0.03
CA SER A 539 -50.94 7.75 0.83
C SER A 539 -51.63 8.95 1.50
N ALA A 540 -52.82 8.71 2.06
CA ALA A 540 -53.43 9.69 2.95
C ALA A 540 -52.68 9.67 4.30
N ASP A 541 -52.75 10.79 5.03
CA ASP A 541 -52.24 10.92 6.41
C ASP A 541 -53.34 11.55 7.28
N ALA A 542 -54.33 10.74 7.67
CA ALA A 542 -55.63 11.19 8.15
C ALA A 542 -55.77 11.25 9.68
N ALA A 543 -55.21 12.28 10.32
CA ALA A 543 -55.28 12.42 11.78
C ALA A 543 -56.63 12.88 12.36
N LEU A 544 -56.88 12.53 13.64
CA LEU A 544 -57.94 13.10 14.46
C LEU A 544 -57.40 13.66 15.79
N ALA A 545 -57.39 14.99 15.91
CA ALA A 545 -56.86 15.67 17.09
C ALA A 545 -57.96 16.36 17.93
N LEU A 546 -57.75 16.48 19.23
CA LEU A 546 -58.55 17.34 20.11
C LEU A 546 -57.86 18.70 20.30
N LEU A 547 -58.49 19.79 19.85
CA LEU A 547 -57.85 21.12 19.88
C LEU A 547 -57.73 21.75 21.27
N SER A 548 -58.53 21.29 22.22
CA SER A 548 -58.44 21.72 23.62
C SER A 548 -59.01 20.67 24.56
N THR A 549 -58.26 20.31 25.60
CA THR A 549 -58.76 19.44 26.66
C THR A 549 -59.68 20.22 27.61
N PRO A 550 -60.93 19.77 27.84
CA PRO A 550 -61.81 20.44 28.77
C PRO A 550 -61.25 20.41 30.19
N GLN A 551 -61.27 21.57 30.86
CA GLN A 551 -61.04 21.62 32.30
C GLN A 551 -62.26 21.04 33.02
N GLY A 552 -62.06 20.41 34.19
CA GLY A 552 -63.10 19.65 34.91
C GLY A 552 -64.47 20.34 34.96
N VAL A 553 -65.54 19.57 34.76
CA VAL A 553 -66.89 20.08 34.47
C VAL A 553 -67.83 19.73 35.62
N PRO A 554 -68.69 20.64 36.11
CA PRO A 554 -69.64 20.29 37.16
C PRO A 554 -70.71 19.29 36.69
N SER A 555 -71.19 18.44 37.59
CA SER A 555 -72.37 17.60 37.36
C SER A 555 -73.57 18.48 36.98
N GLY A 556 -74.26 18.14 35.88
CA GLY A 556 -75.29 18.96 35.25
C GLY A 556 -74.77 20.08 34.32
N GLY A 557 -73.46 20.25 34.20
CA GLY A 557 -72.81 21.20 33.29
C GLY A 557 -72.72 20.71 31.84
N GLN A 558 -72.11 21.52 30.97
CA GLN A 558 -71.83 21.19 29.57
C GLN A 558 -70.33 21.16 29.29
N VAL A 559 -69.91 20.23 28.42
CA VAL A 559 -68.52 20.04 27.97
C VAL A 559 -68.46 20.36 26.48
N PRO A 560 -67.93 21.54 26.08
CA PRO A 560 -67.59 21.79 24.69
C PRO A 560 -66.27 21.09 24.32
N LEU A 561 -66.27 20.39 23.19
CA LEU A 561 -65.12 19.71 22.60
C LEU A 561 -64.97 20.17 21.15
N VAL A 562 -63.72 20.23 20.67
CA VAL A 562 -63.42 20.51 19.26
C VAL A 562 -62.48 19.43 18.76
N PHE A 563 -63.01 18.51 17.95
CA PHE A 563 -62.22 17.52 17.25
C PHE A 563 -61.86 18.07 15.87
N ARG A 564 -60.61 17.96 15.46
CA ARG A 564 -60.13 18.33 14.14
C ARG A 564 -59.71 17.08 13.40
N ALA A 565 -60.37 16.81 12.28
CA ALA A 565 -59.88 15.85 11.29
C ALA A 565 -58.96 16.59 10.32
N THR A 566 -57.79 16.03 10.01
CA THR A 566 -56.85 16.53 8.99
C THR A 566 -56.50 15.43 8.01
N ASN A 567 -56.00 15.82 6.84
CA ASN A 567 -55.25 14.92 5.97
C ASN A 567 -53.95 15.63 5.55
N ALA A 568 -52.81 15.24 6.12
CA ALA A 568 -51.51 15.85 5.79
C ALA A 568 -50.82 15.18 4.60
N GLY A 569 -51.35 14.04 4.14
CA GLY A 569 -50.77 13.20 3.12
C GLY A 569 -51.06 13.74 1.71
N PRO A 570 -50.22 13.38 0.73
CA PRO A 570 -50.37 13.81 -0.66
C PRO A 570 -51.63 13.23 -1.34
N ASP A 571 -52.18 12.12 -0.82
CA ASP A 571 -53.36 11.46 -1.36
C ASP A 571 -54.62 11.73 -0.52
N ALA A 572 -55.80 11.66 -1.14
CA ALA A 572 -57.06 11.91 -0.44
C ALA A 572 -57.45 10.72 0.46
N ALA A 573 -57.83 10.99 1.72
CA ALA A 573 -58.50 9.98 2.54
C ALA A 573 -59.91 9.75 2.00
N THR A 574 -60.18 8.55 1.47
CA THR A 574 -61.44 8.21 0.79
C THR A 574 -62.45 7.65 1.77
N GLY A 575 -63.67 8.18 1.72
CA GLY A 575 -64.76 7.78 2.61
C GLY A 575 -64.48 7.95 4.10
N PRO A 576 -63.89 9.07 4.57
CA PRO A 576 -63.53 9.19 5.97
C PRO A 576 -64.79 9.24 6.84
N GLU A 577 -64.75 8.50 7.95
CA GLU A 577 -65.77 8.41 8.99
C GLU A 577 -65.15 8.81 10.33
N VAL A 578 -65.66 9.90 10.91
CA VAL A 578 -65.33 10.35 12.27
C VAL A 578 -66.42 9.87 13.20
N THR A 579 -66.05 8.99 14.14
CA THR A 579 -66.91 8.52 15.23
C THR A 579 -66.50 9.18 16.53
N ILE A 580 -67.43 9.88 17.18
CA ILE A 580 -67.23 10.46 18.51
C ILE A 580 -68.19 9.75 19.47
N THR A 581 -67.61 8.96 20.36
CA THR A 581 -68.34 8.21 21.38
C THR A 581 -68.25 8.92 22.72
N ALA A 582 -69.41 9.20 23.30
CA ALA A 582 -69.53 9.73 24.66
C ALA A 582 -69.75 8.57 25.64
N GLY A 583 -68.83 8.41 26.60
CA GLY A 583 -68.92 7.40 27.65
C GLY A 583 -70.11 7.61 28.59
N ALA A 584 -70.31 6.65 29.49
CA ALA A 584 -71.43 6.69 30.45
C ALA A 584 -71.44 7.98 31.28
N GLY A 585 -72.62 8.56 31.47
CA GLY A 585 -72.78 9.82 32.22
C GLY A 585 -72.70 11.09 31.36
N LEU A 586 -72.82 10.96 30.04
CA LEU A 586 -72.90 12.06 29.08
C LEU A 586 -74.18 11.95 28.24
N ALA A 587 -74.73 13.09 27.85
CA ALA A 587 -75.89 13.19 26.97
C ALA A 587 -75.69 14.27 25.90
N PHE A 588 -76.02 13.97 24.65
CA PHE A 588 -75.79 14.84 23.50
C PHE A 588 -76.57 16.16 23.60
N VAL A 589 -75.93 17.29 23.29
CA VAL A 589 -76.59 18.62 23.25
C VAL A 589 -76.59 19.19 21.84
N SER A 590 -75.42 19.32 21.23
CA SER A 590 -75.29 19.92 19.90
C SER A 590 -74.02 19.48 19.19
N LEU A 591 -74.06 19.51 17.85
CA LEU A 591 -72.92 19.36 16.95
C LEU A 591 -72.97 20.48 15.92
N THR A 592 -71.83 21.11 15.67
CA THR A 592 -71.59 21.89 14.44
C THR A 592 -70.46 21.20 13.69
N ALA A 593 -70.80 20.59 12.55
CA ALA A 593 -69.86 19.89 11.70
C ALA A 593 -69.27 20.83 10.63
N PRO A 594 -68.06 20.56 10.14
CA PRO A 594 -67.46 21.33 9.05
C PRO A 594 -68.22 21.08 7.74
N ALA A 595 -68.12 22.04 6.81
CA ALA A 595 -68.80 21.93 5.52
C ALA A 595 -68.39 20.64 4.78
N GLY A 596 -69.36 20.00 4.11
CA GLY A 596 -69.14 18.75 3.36
C GLY A 596 -69.27 17.47 4.17
N TRP A 597 -69.43 17.54 5.49
CA TRP A 597 -69.65 16.37 6.34
C TRP A 597 -71.13 16.12 6.64
N GLY A 598 -71.57 14.88 6.46
CA GLY A 598 -72.91 14.42 6.82
C GLY A 598 -72.88 13.66 8.15
N CYS A 599 -73.59 14.15 9.17
CA CYS A 599 -73.53 13.57 10.51
C CYS A 599 -74.87 12.98 10.96
N GLN A 600 -74.81 11.80 11.57
CA GLN A 600 -75.88 11.22 12.37
C GLN A 600 -75.57 11.48 13.84
N THR A 601 -76.50 12.12 14.54
CA THR A 601 -76.37 12.45 15.96
C THR A 601 -77.42 11.73 16.80
N PRO A 602 -77.15 11.47 18.09
CA PRO A 602 -78.20 11.09 19.02
C PRO A 602 -79.26 12.18 19.11
N VAL A 603 -80.46 11.82 19.58
CA VAL A 603 -81.45 12.84 19.96
C VAL A 603 -80.94 13.64 21.15
N VAL A 604 -81.22 14.94 21.19
CA VAL A 604 -80.78 15.82 22.29
C VAL A 604 -81.23 15.25 23.64
N GLY A 605 -80.29 15.11 24.57
CA GLY A 605 -80.50 14.53 25.90
C GLY A 605 -80.32 13.01 25.99
N ALA A 606 -80.09 12.30 24.89
CA ALA A 606 -79.78 10.87 24.89
C ALA A 606 -78.26 10.62 24.83
N PRO A 607 -77.79 9.47 25.37
CA PRO A 607 -76.46 8.96 25.07
C PRO A 607 -76.39 8.39 23.65
N GLY A 608 -75.18 8.25 23.11
CA GLY A 608 -74.94 7.58 21.84
C GLY A 608 -73.77 8.19 21.08
N ASP A 609 -73.39 7.53 20.00
CA ASP A 609 -72.29 7.94 19.13
C ASP A 609 -72.75 9.01 18.14
N ILE A 610 -71.85 9.93 17.84
CA ILE A 610 -71.95 10.81 16.69
C ILE A 610 -71.11 10.18 15.59
N VAL A 611 -71.72 9.93 14.43
CA VAL A 611 -71.03 9.38 13.26
C VAL A 611 -71.14 10.37 12.13
N CYS A 612 -70.00 10.90 11.70
CA CYS A 612 -69.90 11.86 10.61
C CYS A 612 -69.13 11.24 9.45
N THR A 613 -69.69 11.31 8.23
CA THR A 613 -69.05 10.77 7.03
C THR A 613 -68.90 11.82 5.94
N ARG A 614 -67.93 11.62 5.06
CA ARG A 614 -67.71 12.43 3.86
C ARG A 614 -67.18 11.55 2.72
N GLN A 615 -67.26 12.04 1.48
CA GLN A 615 -66.76 11.31 0.31
C GLN A 615 -65.23 11.23 0.26
N ALA A 616 -64.55 12.35 0.54
CA ALA A 616 -63.09 12.42 0.62
C ALA A 616 -62.66 13.63 1.48
N LEU A 617 -61.54 13.48 2.19
CA LEU A 617 -60.81 14.56 2.85
C LEU A 617 -59.55 14.82 2.02
N ALA A 618 -59.49 15.99 1.37
CA ALA A 618 -58.44 16.29 0.40
C ALA A 618 -57.07 16.53 1.10
N PRO A 619 -55.94 16.40 0.38
CA PRO A 619 -54.62 16.77 0.87
C PRO A 619 -54.59 18.19 1.44
N GLY A 620 -54.06 18.34 2.65
CA GLY A 620 -54.00 19.59 3.42
C GLY A 620 -55.35 20.10 3.95
N GLU A 621 -56.45 19.35 3.78
CA GLU A 621 -57.77 19.76 4.28
C GLU A 621 -57.89 19.52 5.79
N ALA A 622 -58.52 20.46 6.50
CA ALA A 622 -58.83 20.36 7.92
C ALA A 622 -60.30 20.66 8.19
N GLY A 623 -60.94 19.91 9.08
CA GLY A 623 -62.33 20.08 9.47
C GLY A 623 -62.56 19.98 10.98
N ASP A 624 -63.16 21.03 11.55
CA ASP A 624 -63.47 21.10 12.99
C ASP A 624 -64.90 20.68 13.31
N PHE A 625 -65.05 19.68 14.18
CA PHE A 625 -66.30 19.25 14.78
C PHE A 625 -66.44 19.86 16.16
N HIS A 626 -67.33 20.84 16.30
CA HIS A 626 -67.66 21.44 17.58
C HIS A 626 -68.81 20.68 18.22
N VAL A 627 -68.54 19.94 19.29
CA VAL A 627 -69.51 19.08 19.97
C VAL A 627 -69.74 19.56 21.39
N VAL A 628 -70.99 19.52 21.85
CA VAL A 628 -71.35 19.79 23.24
C VAL A 628 -72.11 18.61 23.81
N PHE A 629 -71.65 18.12 24.96
CA PHE A 629 -72.36 17.13 25.78
C PHE A 629 -72.73 17.73 27.13
N SER A 630 -73.84 17.29 27.70
CA SER A 630 -74.21 17.57 29.08
C SER A 630 -73.77 16.43 29.99
N VAL A 631 -73.29 16.77 31.19
CA VAL A 631 -72.79 15.80 32.18
C VAL A 631 -73.94 15.33 33.07
N THR A 632 -74.32 14.07 32.94
CA THR A 632 -75.31 13.39 33.79
C THR A 632 -74.65 12.55 34.89
N ALA A 633 -73.34 12.32 34.81
CA ALA A 633 -72.55 11.67 35.85
C ALA A 633 -72.57 12.47 37.18
N ALA A 634 -72.50 11.73 38.29
CA ALA A 634 -72.40 12.30 39.62
C ALA A 634 -71.03 12.95 39.87
N ALA A 635 -70.97 13.90 40.79
CA ALA A 635 -69.73 14.52 41.23
C ALA A 635 -68.73 13.47 41.76
N GLY A 636 -67.46 13.57 41.35
CA GLY A 636 -66.40 12.63 41.68
C GLY A 636 -66.18 11.50 40.65
N ALA A 637 -67.04 11.39 39.63
CA ALA A 637 -66.81 10.50 38.49
C ALA A 637 -65.83 11.11 37.46
N SER A 638 -65.31 10.27 36.56
CA SER A 638 -64.65 10.70 35.33
C SER A 638 -65.50 10.27 34.13
N VAL A 639 -65.69 11.15 33.17
CA VAL A 639 -66.36 10.87 31.89
C VAL A 639 -65.31 10.80 30.80
N VAL A 640 -65.46 9.84 29.88
CA VAL A 640 -64.51 9.59 28.79
C VAL A 640 -65.19 9.92 27.46
N PHE A 641 -64.43 10.52 26.56
CA PHE A 641 -64.79 10.68 25.16
C PHE A 641 -63.72 10.00 24.32
N THR A 642 -64.15 9.23 23.33
CA THR A 642 -63.25 8.59 22.38
C THR A 642 -63.62 9.09 20.98
N GLY A 643 -62.63 9.58 20.24
CA GLY A 643 -62.71 9.96 18.85
C GLY A 643 -61.93 8.96 18.02
N GLN A 644 -62.52 8.52 16.91
CA GLN A 644 -61.85 7.67 15.92
C GLN A 644 -62.13 8.22 14.53
N LEU A 645 -61.11 8.24 13.68
CA LEU A 645 -61.22 8.49 12.26
C LEU A 645 -60.85 7.21 11.51
N THR A 646 -61.74 6.76 10.64
CA THR A 646 -61.48 5.63 9.74
C THR A 646 -61.67 6.06 8.30
N HIS A 647 -61.00 5.41 7.36
CA HIS A 647 -61.12 5.68 5.91
C HIS A 647 -60.70 4.42 5.14
N ALA A 648 -60.89 4.43 3.82
CA ALA A 648 -60.62 3.29 2.95
C ALA A 648 -59.31 3.39 2.14
N SER A 649 -58.62 4.54 2.22
CA SER A 649 -57.32 4.75 1.56
C SER A 649 -56.18 4.06 2.33
N ALA A 650 -55.04 3.85 1.67
CA ALA A 650 -53.78 3.61 2.38
C ALA A 650 -53.48 4.80 3.32
N GLU A 651 -52.84 4.51 4.45
CA GLU A 651 -52.61 5.42 5.58
C GLU A 651 -51.13 5.37 5.96
N GLU A 652 -50.53 6.54 6.16
CA GLU A 652 -49.13 6.70 6.54
C GLU A 652 -48.94 6.49 8.05
N ASP A 653 -49.79 7.08 8.89
CA ASP A 653 -49.71 6.96 10.36
C ASP A 653 -51.07 6.61 10.98
N PRO A 654 -51.44 5.30 11.04
CA PRO A 654 -52.72 4.90 11.62
C PRO A 654 -52.86 5.21 13.12
N ALA A 655 -51.77 5.56 13.82
CA ALA A 655 -51.80 5.79 15.26
C ALA A 655 -52.41 7.16 15.61
N ASP A 656 -52.37 8.14 14.70
CA ASP A 656 -52.88 9.49 14.94
C ASP A 656 -54.37 9.67 14.58
N ASN A 657 -54.98 8.63 14.02
CA ASN A 657 -56.42 8.54 13.71
C ASN A 657 -57.31 8.43 14.97
N ALA A 658 -56.71 8.33 16.16
CA ALA A 658 -57.39 8.02 17.41
C ALA A 658 -57.11 9.07 18.51
N VAL A 659 -58.14 9.48 19.23
CA VAL A 659 -57.99 10.38 20.39
C VAL A 659 -58.93 10.00 21.53
N ASP A 660 -58.37 9.79 22.71
CA ASP A 660 -59.12 9.51 23.94
C ASP A 660 -58.90 10.64 24.97
N VAL A 661 -59.98 11.11 25.58
CA VAL A 661 -59.93 12.16 26.61
C VAL A 661 -60.81 11.83 27.80
N SER A 662 -60.26 12.00 29.00
CA SER A 662 -60.96 11.81 30.27
C SER A 662 -61.09 13.13 31.02
N VAL A 663 -62.31 13.45 31.45
CA VAL A 663 -62.64 14.71 32.14
C VAL A 663 -63.26 14.39 33.50
N GLY A 664 -62.71 14.98 34.57
CA GLY A 664 -63.24 14.85 35.92
C GLY A 664 -64.51 15.66 36.15
N VAL A 665 -65.48 15.08 36.87
CA VAL A 665 -66.77 15.71 37.20
C VAL A 665 -66.73 16.33 38.59
N SER A 666 -66.94 17.65 38.68
CA SER A 666 -66.97 18.40 39.94
C SER A 666 -68.42 18.56 40.50
N PRO A 667 -68.60 18.95 41.77
CA PRO A 667 -69.93 19.22 42.34
C PRO A 667 -70.69 20.35 41.60
N ALA A 668 -72.01 20.21 41.47
CA ALA A 668 -72.86 21.23 40.83
C ALA A 668 -72.73 22.60 41.54
N GLY A 669 -72.40 23.64 40.76
CA GLY A 669 -72.38 25.04 41.25
C GLY A 669 -71.01 25.66 41.54
N GLN A 670 -69.89 24.98 41.27
CA GLN A 670 -68.56 25.62 41.23
C GLN A 670 -68.08 25.79 39.78
N GLN A 671 -67.81 27.02 39.35
CA GLN A 671 -66.89 27.23 38.21
C GLN A 671 -65.47 26.81 38.65
N PRO A 672 -64.64 26.25 37.77
CA PRO A 672 -63.30 25.82 38.13
C PRO A 672 -62.47 27.01 38.63
N PHE A 673 -62.14 27.01 39.92
CA PHE A 673 -61.28 28.02 40.53
C PHE A 673 -59.87 27.92 39.94
N ARG A 674 -59.39 29.03 39.37
CA ARG A 674 -57.95 29.28 39.19
C ARG A 674 -57.32 29.26 40.60
N ARG A 675 -56.53 28.23 40.91
CA ARG A 675 -55.71 28.23 42.14
C ARG A 675 -54.55 29.18 41.90
N ALA A 676 -54.69 30.44 42.30
CA ALA A 676 -53.54 31.31 42.52
C ALA A 676 -52.77 30.74 43.71
N LEU A 677 -51.53 30.30 43.49
CA LEU A 677 -50.56 30.05 44.57
C LEU A 677 -50.23 31.40 45.23
N PRO A 678 -50.48 31.60 46.53
CA PRO A 678 -49.94 32.74 47.25
C PRO A 678 -48.52 32.39 47.70
N GLY A 679 -47.52 32.98 47.05
CA GLY A 679 -46.16 33.02 47.57
C GLY A 679 -45.07 32.82 46.52
N LEU A 680 -44.83 33.82 45.68
CA LEU A 680 -43.47 34.21 45.30
C LEU A 680 -43.51 35.67 44.84
N ALA A 681 -42.78 36.49 45.58
CA ALA A 681 -42.69 37.91 45.38
C ALA A 681 -42.03 38.23 44.05
N SER A 682 -42.42 39.39 43.54
CA SER A 682 -41.81 40.14 42.45
C SER A 682 -40.32 40.42 42.70
N ASP A 683 -39.48 40.02 41.76
CA ASP A 683 -38.57 40.93 41.07
C ASP A 683 -38.41 40.50 39.60
N GLY A 684 -38.40 41.50 38.72
CA GLY A 684 -38.31 41.32 37.29
C GLY A 684 -36.91 41.59 36.80
N SER A 685 -36.43 40.75 35.90
CA SER A 685 -35.58 41.12 34.76
C SER A 685 -35.41 39.92 33.83
N TRP A 686 -36.08 39.94 32.67
CA TRP A 686 -35.47 39.86 31.34
C TRP A 686 -36.27 40.76 30.41
#